data_AF-A0A7W0SSE2-F1
#
_entry.id   AF-A0A7W0SSE2-F1
#
_cell.length_a   1.000
_cell.length_b   1.000
_cell.length_c   1.000
_cell.angle_alpha   90.00
_cell.angle_beta   90.00
_cell.angle_gamma   90.00
#
_symmetry.space_group_name_H-M   'P 1'
#
loop_
_entity.id
_entity.type
_entity.pdbx_description
1 polymer ?
#
loop_
_entity_poly.entity_id
_entity_poly.type
_entity_poly.pdbx_seq_one_letter_code
_entity_poly.pdbx_strand_id
1 'polypeptide(L)'
;AGYVGRKAGSTRVHHRAAILLGTILILFAATLAPTGVMAADAWTDDTSSTVYAVSTNADGSLIVAGLRDNAVIAYDQGGEELWTFTTTGTVYDVAISDDGSRIAVASEDRNIYVLDASGAEIWRYRATTTFQAVAISGDGQIIVGGSSAGIVTAYDVDGDLAWDYVAGDQVSQVAIYGGAGGFRVLAGTRDSRITLIDGNGQSAWQSTLNYSVRGLAVSANGARIVAGDNRETVYLLDGGSGATLWESTMGGPVPAVDISQDGNVIVAGGEAGILAVFDAEGNRTQESATGGAFTDLSLNADSSFVSVALTDEVAVFPRNDDGAFQVPAPESPYARFILPIVAVAAVVILVAAAIGFRKRPDGERTWRHVAKRSRTLGRDIWRARTSYIFLFPTIVLLLVFNYYPAFSGIYHAFTEWSPGIETTWVGFDQFRDLGDNRYFWAGIGNLLILIGTGFLKLLIPLAVAEMIFHVRSSRVGYAFRTLFVLQVIVPGVVGVLLWVNVYDPNIGLANQVLQAMGLDGLTRSWLGDADTAIWSIVFMGFPWVSAFALLIFYGGLISIPSELFDSAALDGASTLRRIFNIDLPLLLAQVRLLLILTFIATVQEFAAIFLTTGGGPGSSTYVPSLELYYQAVRFNNFGAASAIGAVLFIVILAGTIINLRYVKSSVEYGT
;
A
#
# COMPACT_ATOMS: atom_id res chain seq x y z
N ALA A 1 78.55 7.14 -6.36
CA ALA A 1 78.20 8.15 -7.38
C ALA A 1 76.99 7.65 -8.16
N GLY A 2 75.90 8.44 -8.18
CA GLY A 2 74.79 8.43 -9.15
C GLY A 2 73.99 7.14 -9.37
N TYR A 3 72.68 7.17 -9.07
CA TYR A 3 71.65 7.03 -10.11
C TYR A 3 70.27 7.50 -9.59
N VAL A 4 69.87 8.67 -10.08
CA VAL A 4 68.52 9.26 -10.11
C VAL A 4 67.71 8.42 -11.11
N GLY A 5 66.51 7.90 -10.87
CA GLY A 5 65.25 8.61 -10.60
C GLY A 5 64.23 8.24 -11.70
N ARG A 6 63.08 7.65 -11.32
CA ARG A 6 61.84 7.67 -12.12
C ARG A 6 60.64 7.40 -11.19
N LYS A 7 60.08 8.48 -10.63
CA LYS A 7 58.72 8.55 -10.11
C LYS A 7 57.86 9.25 -11.16
N ALA A 8 56.92 8.53 -11.79
CA ALA A 8 55.67 9.04 -12.34
C ALA A 8 55.00 7.90 -13.13
N GLY A 9 53.88 7.37 -12.63
CA GLY A 9 53.11 6.40 -13.44
C GLY A 9 51.90 5.74 -12.80
N SER A 10 51.84 5.56 -11.47
CA SER A 10 50.79 4.69 -10.90
C SER A 10 49.52 5.38 -10.39
N THR A 11 49.47 6.71 -10.33
CA THR A 11 48.29 7.44 -9.82
C THR A 11 47.18 7.65 -10.85
N ARG A 12 47.46 7.54 -12.17
CA ARG A 12 46.45 7.79 -13.23
C ARG A 12 45.58 6.57 -13.58
N VAL A 13 46.00 5.35 -13.26
CA VAL A 13 45.29 4.12 -13.68
C VAL A 13 44.16 3.73 -12.72
N HIS A 14 44.28 4.07 -11.43
CA HIS A 14 43.28 3.71 -10.41
C HIS A 14 41.99 4.54 -10.46
N HIS A 15 42.05 5.78 -10.95
CA HIS A 15 40.83 6.57 -11.21
C HIS A 15 40.03 6.03 -12.40
N ARG A 16 40.70 5.50 -13.43
CA ARG A 16 40.05 5.07 -14.68
C ARG A 16 39.19 3.81 -14.51
N ALA A 17 39.57 2.88 -13.63
CA ALA A 17 38.82 1.63 -13.42
C ALA A 17 37.53 1.82 -12.59
N ALA A 18 37.55 2.70 -11.59
CA ALA A 18 36.36 3.08 -10.82
C ALA A 18 35.38 3.92 -11.66
N ILE A 19 35.92 4.82 -12.50
CA ILE A 19 35.13 5.55 -13.49
C ILE A 19 34.55 4.56 -14.50
N LEU A 20 35.32 3.58 -15.00
CA LEU A 20 34.83 2.58 -15.97
C LEU A 20 33.63 1.76 -15.44
N LEU A 21 33.71 1.26 -14.21
CA LEU A 21 32.62 0.47 -13.61
C LEU A 21 31.37 1.32 -13.36
N GLY A 22 31.55 2.57 -12.94
CA GLY A 22 30.46 3.55 -12.82
C GLY A 22 29.82 3.88 -14.17
N THR A 23 30.62 4.11 -15.21
CA THR A 23 30.10 4.34 -16.57
C THR A 23 29.43 3.11 -17.17
N ILE A 24 29.89 1.89 -16.88
CA ILE A 24 29.25 0.65 -17.38
C ILE A 24 27.88 0.45 -16.73
N LEU A 25 27.71 0.78 -15.44
CA LEU A 25 26.42 0.74 -14.76
C LEU A 25 25.46 1.84 -15.22
N ILE A 26 25.97 3.05 -15.51
CA ILE A 26 25.19 4.15 -16.09
C ILE A 26 24.79 3.83 -17.54
N LEU A 27 25.67 3.22 -18.34
CA LEU A 27 25.38 2.79 -19.70
C LEU A 27 24.38 1.63 -19.75
N PHE A 28 24.40 0.72 -18.78
CA PHE A 28 23.42 -0.38 -18.68
C PHE A 28 22.03 0.10 -18.27
N ALA A 29 21.94 1.20 -17.51
CA ALA A 29 20.68 1.88 -17.20
C ALA A 29 20.14 2.70 -18.38
N ALA A 30 21.01 3.16 -19.30
CA ALA A 30 20.62 3.95 -20.46
C ALA A 30 20.17 3.12 -21.69
N THR A 31 20.38 1.79 -21.69
CA THR A 31 20.06 0.90 -22.84
C THR A 31 18.65 0.30 -22.83
N LEU A 32 17.76 0.74 -21.93
CA LEU A 32 16.36 0.29 -21.83
C LEU A 32 15.36 1.35 -22.34
N ALA A 33 15.75 2.16 -23.32
CA ALA A 33 14.81 2.97 -24.08
C ALA A 33 14.38 2.19 -25.33
N PRO A 34 13.11 1.76 -25.45
CA PRO A 34 12.63 1.22 -26.72
C PRO A 34 12.60 2.33 -27.78
N THR A 35 13.18 2.04 -28.93
CA THR A 35 13.15 2.87 -30.13
C THR A 35 11.91 2.54 -30.97
N GLY A 36 10.95 3.47 -30.98
CA GLY A 36 10.05 3.94 -32.05
C GLY A 36 9.28 2.98 -32.97
N VAL A 37 7.98 3.29 -33.18
CA VAL A 37 7.36 3.63 -34.49
C VAL A 37 6.18 4.58 -34.22
N MET A 38 6.04 5.65 -35.00
CA MET A 38 4.98 6.68 -34.90
C MET A 38 3.59 6.11 -35.20
N ALA A 39 2.79 5.89 -34.17
CA ALA A 39 1.34 6.10 -34.17
C ALA A 39 1.07 7.36 -33.32
N ALA A 40 -0.16 7.90 -33.28
CA ALA A 40 -0.45 8.94 -32.29
C ALA A 40 -0.09 8.37 -30.91
N ASP A 41 0.93 8.94 -30.26
CA ASP A 41 1.45 8.38 -29.01
C ASP A 41 0.38 8.55 -27.93
N ALA A 42 0.16 7.52 -27.12
CA ALA A 42 -0.64 7.67 -25.90
C ALA A 42 -0.07 8.82 -25.07
N TRP A 43 -0.95 9.69 -24.57
CA TRP A 43 -0.54 10.84 -23.75
C TRP A 43 -1.35 10.89 -22.46
N THR A 44 -0.76 11.57 -21.48
CA THR A 44 -1.34 11.81 -20.16
C THR A 44 -0.96 13.22 -19.74
N ASP A 45 -1.93 13.98 -19.23
CA ASP A 45 -1.73 15.30 -18.66
C ASP A 45 -2.19 15.31 -17.20
N ASP A 46 -1.28 15.73 -16.31
CA ASP A 46 -1.54 15.83 -14.88
C ASP A 46 -2.33 17.10 -14.61
N THR A 47 -3.54 16.94 -14.09
CA THR A 47 -4.44 18.07 -13.85
C THR A 47 -4.26 18.67 -12.46
N SER A 48 -4.68 19.93 -12.28
CA SER A 48 -4.46 20.64 -11.02
C SER A 48 -5.38 20.21 -9.87
N SER A 49 -6.40 19.41 -10.17
CA SER A 49 -7.46 18.99 -9.26
C SER A 49 -8.18 17.77 -9.83
N THR A 50 -9.11 17.19 -9.08
CA THR A 50 -9.79 15.96 -9.51
C THR A 50 -10.60 16.13 -10.78
N VAL A 51 -10.38 15.25 -11.76
CA VAL A 51 -11.20 15.16 -12.99
C VAL A 51 -12.43 14.31 -12.69
N TYR A 52 -13.62 14.84 -12.93
CA TYR A 52 -14.88 14.12 -12.72
C TYR A 52 -15.43 13.49 -13.98
N ALA A 53 -15.21 14.12 -15.14
CA ALA A 53 -15.79 13.68 -16.41
C ALA A 53 -14.88 14.02 -17.59
N VAL A 54 -14.96 13.21 -18.63
CA VAL A 54 -14.28 13.43 -19.91
C VAL A 54 -15.20 13.07 -21.07
N SER A 55 -15.20 13.87 -22.11
CA SER A 55 -15.98 13.59 -23.32
C SER A 55 -15.19 13.95 -24.56
N THR A 56 -15.40 13.16 -25.62
CA THR A 56 -14.68 13.29 -26.89
C THR A 56 -15.68 13.33 -28.04
N ASN A 57 -15.46 14.23 -28.99
CA ASN A 57 -16.31 14.32 -30.17
C ASN A 57 -16.04 13.19 -31.19
N ALA A 58 -16.88 13.06 -32.22
CA ALA A 58 -16.86 11.88 -33.09
C ALA A 58 -15.54 11.68 -33.84
N ASP A 59 -14.94 12.76 -34.35
CA ASP A 59 -13.67 12.71 -35.08
C ASP A 59 -12.43 12.77 -34.18
N GLY A 60 -12.63 12.97 -32.87
CA GLY A 60 -11.56 13.04 -31.88
C GLY A 60 -10.73 14.32 -31.90
N SER A 61 -11.14 15.34 -32.66
CA SER A 61 -10.43 16.63 -32.73
C SER A 61 -10.57 17.46 -31.45
N LEU A 62 -11.56 17.17 -30.61
CA LEU A 62 -11.82 17.88 -29.37
C LEU A 62 -12.13 16.90 -28.23
N ILE A 63 -11.37 17.04 -27.14
CA ILE A 63 -11.55 16.31 -25.88
C ILE A 63 -11.78 17.35 -24.79
N VAL A 64 -12.80 17.19 -23.96
CA VAL A 64 -13.09 18.11 -22.85
C VAL A 64 -13.12 17.37 -21.52
N ALA A 65 -12.54 17.98 -20.49
CA ALA A 65 -12.50 17.45 -19.14
C ALA A 65 -13.10 18.44 -18.14
N GLY A 66 -13.91 17.93 -17.21
CA GLY A 66 -14.53 18.70 -16.13
C GLY A 66 -13.88 18.42 -14.78
N LEU A 67 -13.45 19.46 -14.06
CA LEU A 67 -12.65 19.34 -12.85
C LEU A 67 -13.36 19.87 -11.59
N ARG A 68 -12.85 19.40 -10.43
CA ARG A 68 -13.28 19.81 -9.10
C ARG A 68 -12.96 21.26 -8.75
N ASP A 69 -11.92 21.84 -9.35
CA ASP A 69 -11.52 23.23 -9.16
C ASP A 69 -12.34 24.23 -10.01
N ASN A 70 -13.47 23.78 -10.55
CA ASN A 70 -14.41 24.52 -11.39
C ASN A 70 -13.95 24.71 -12.85
N ALA A 71 -12.81 24.16 -13.24
CA ALA A 71 -12.31 24.26 -14.61
C ALA A 71 -13.01 23.26 -15.55
N VAL A 72 -13.20 23.70 -16.79
CA VAL A 72 -13.45 22.86 -17.97
C VAL A 72 -12.27 23.10 -18.91
N ILE A 73 -11.50 22.06 -19.18
CA ILE A 73 -10.29 22.16 -20.00
C ILE A 73 -10.53 21.39 -21.30
N ALA A 74 -10.19 22.00 -22.43
CA ALA A 74 -10.25 21.36 -23.73
C ALA A 74 -8.85 21.04 -24.26
N TYR A 75 -8.72 19.87 -24.86
CA TYR A 75 -7.50 19.37 -25.47
C TYR A 75 -7.75 19.01 -26.93
N ASP A 76 -6.70 19.07 -27.74
CA ASP A 76 -6.67 18.38 -29.02
C ASP A 76 -6.34 16.88 -28.86
N GLN A 77 -6.35 16.14 -29.96
CA GLN A 77 -6.01 14.72 -29.96
C GLN A 77 -4.56 14.44 -29.49
N GLY A 78 -3.66 15.41 -29.64
CA GLY A 78 -2.25 15.30 -29.26
C GLY A 78 -1.97 15.65 -27.79
N GLY A 79 -2.98 16.07 -27.03
CA GLY A 79 -2.85 16.48 -25.64
C GLY A 79 -2.43 17.94 -25.45
N GLU A 80 -2.50 18.78 -26.48
CA GLU A 80 -2.29 20.22 -26.33
C GLU A 80 -3.57 20.87 -25.78
N GLU A 81 -3.46 21.62 -24.68
CA GLU A 81 -4.56 22.43 -24.15
C GLU A 81 -4.94 23.52 -25.15
N LEU A 82 -6.20 23.50 -25.60
CA LEU A 82 -6.77 24.47 -26.53
C LEU A 82 -7.32 25.70 -25.81
N TRP A 83 -8.06 25.48 -24.72
CA TRP A 83 -8.65 26.53 -23.90
C TRP A 83 -9.13 26.00 -22.56
N THR A 84 -9.34 26.92 -21.62
CA THR A 84 -9.94 26.66 -20.31
C THR A 84 -11.12 27.60 -20.08
N PHE A 85 -12.25 27.05 -19.64
CA PHE A 85 -13.43 27.76 -19.15
C PHE A 85 -13.59 27.53 -17.65
N THR A 86 -14.07 28.52 -16.90
CA THR A 86 -14.20 28.42 -15.43
C THR A 86 -15.63 28.68 -14.98
N THR A 87 -16.21 27.68 -14.32
CA THR A 87 -17.53 27.75 -13.66
C THR A 87 -17.38 28.30 -12.23
N THR A 88 -18.50 28.41 -11.48
CA THR A 88 -18.45 28.89 -10.08
C THR A 88 -18.57 27.78 -9.03
N GLY A 89 -18.57 26.52 -9.45
CA GLY A 89 -18.60 25.35 -8.60
C GLY A 89 -18.09 24.11 -9.35
N THR A 90 -17.88 23.01 -8.63
CA THR A 90 -17.36 21.75 -9.17
C THR A 90 -18.03 21.38 -10.49
N VAL A 91 -17.27 21.02 -11.54
CA VAL A 91 -17.84 20.45 -12.76
C VAL A 91 -18.04 18.95 -12.54
N TYR A 92 -19.28 18.49 -12.60
CA TYR A 92 -19.61 17.07 -12.35
C TYR A 92 -19.63 16.25 -13.62
N ASP A 93 -20.05 16.83 -14.74
CA ASP A 93 -20.19 16.11 -16.00
C ASP A 93 -20.04 17.03 -17.22
N VAL A 94 -19.57 16.49 -18.34
CA VAL A 94 -19.36 17.18 -19.61
C VAL A 94 -19.76 16.29 -20.78
N ALA A 95 -20.33 16.88 -21.84
CA ALA A 95 -20.68 16.13 -23.06
C ALA A 95 -20.49 17.00 -24.32
N ILE A 96 -19.99 16.41 -25.40
CA ILE A 96 -19.76 17.11 -26.68
C ILE A 96 -20.67 16.55 -27.79
N SER A 97 -21.16 17.40 -28.69
CA SER A 97 -21.83 16.98 -29.93
C SER A 97 -20.85 16.28 -30.90
N ASP A 98 -21.36 15.45 -31.81
CA ASP A 98 -20.51 14.66 -32.73
C ASP A 98 -19.58 15.55 -33.56
N ASP A 99 -20.07 16.72 -33.97
CA ASP A 99 -19.33 17.71 -34.75
C ASP A 99 -18.41 18.63 -33.93
N GLY A 100 -18.37 18.47 -32.61
CA GLY A 100 -17.59 19.33 -31.71
C GLY A 100 -18.09 20.76 -31.57
N SER A 101 -19.22 21.12 -32.19
CA SER A 101 -19.70 22.51 -32.23
C SER A 101 -20.28 22.99 -30.91
N ARG A 102 -20.71 22.06 -30.03
CA ARG A 102 -21.35 22.37 -28.75
C ARG A 102 -20.86 21.45 -27.65
N ILE A 103 -20.66 22.06 -26.49
CA ILE A 103 -20.19 21.38 -25.28
C ILE A 103 -21.15 21.73 -24.15
N ALA A 104 -21.77 20.72 -23.55
CA ALA A 104 -22.64 20.88 -22.41
C ALA A 104 -21.88 20.55 -21.12
N VAL A 105 -22.10 21.34 -20.07
CA VAL A 105 -21.37 21.23 -18.79
C VAL A 105 -22.36 21.29 -17.63
N ALA A 106 -22.38 20.27 -16.77
CA ALA A 106 -23.15 20.27 -15.52
C ALA A 106 -22.25 20.66 -14.33
N SER A 107 -22.67 21.67 -13.56
CA SER A 107 -21.90 22.18 -12.43
C SER A 107 -22.67 22.17 -11.10
N GLU A 108 -21.91 22.03 -10.00
CA GLU A 108 -22.35 22.17 -8.62
C GLU A 108 -23.09 23.48 -8.36
N ASP A 109 -22.70 24.53 -9.10
CA ASP A 109 -23.28 25.86 -8.99
C ASP A 109 -24.73 25.98 -9.48
N ARG A 110 -25.34 24.86 -9.88
CA ARG A 110 -26.72 24.68 -10.36
C ARG A 110 -26.95 25.16 -11.78
N ASN A 111 -25.90 25.35 -12.56
CA ASN A 111 -26.05 25.67 -13.96
C ASN A 111 -25.75 24.47 -14.86
N ILE A 112 -26.45 24.42 -15.99
CA ILE A 112 -25.92 23.84 -17.23
C ILE A 112 -25.34 24.99 -18.03
N TYR A 113 -24.09 24.87 -18.46
CA TYR A 113 -23.48 25.77 -19.44
C TYR A 113 -23.43 25.07 -20.79
N VAL A 114 -23.71 25.80 -21.87
CA VAL A 114 -23.46 25.34 -23.23
C VAL A 114 -22.43 26.26 -23.86
N LEU A 115 -21.31 25.70 -24.26
CA LEU A 115 -20.18 26.39 -24.87
C LEU A 115 -20.08 26.03 -26.35
N ASP A 116 -19.46 26.92 -27.14
CA ASP A 116 -19.01 26.60 -28.48
C ASP A 116 -17.64 25.90 -28.49
N ALA A 117 -17.18 25.46 -29.66
CA ALA A 117 -15.88 24.80 -29.84
C ALA A 117 -14.66 25.63 -29.37
N SER A 118 -14.81 26.95 -29.19
CA SER A 118 -13.76 27.85 -28.69
C SER A 118 -13.80 28.06 -27.17
N GLY A 119 -14.74 27.41 -26.48
CA GLY A 119 -14.97 27.56 -25.04
C GLY A 119 -15.80 28.79 -24.67
N ALA A 120 -16.39 29.50 -25.65
CA ALA A 120 -17.23 30.65 -25.37
C ALA A 120 -18.65 30.20 -25.00
N GLU A 121 -19.21 30.79 -23.93
CA GLU A 121 -20.57 30.50 -23.48
C GLU A 121 -21.59 30.97 -24.52
N ILE A 122 -22.38 30.02 -25.05
CA ILE A 122 -23.54 30.29 -25.92
C ILE A 122 -24.72 30.68 -25.04
N TRP A 123 -25.04 29.84 -24.06
CA TRP A 123 -26.08 30.09 -23.07
C TRP A 123 -25.83 29.30 -21.78
N ARG A 124 -26.55 29.68 -20.72
CA ARG A 124 -26.60 28.92 -19.47
C ARG A 124 -28.02 28.84 -18.93
N TYR A 125 -28.36 27.72 -18.30
CA TYR A 125 -29.61 27.56 -17.57
C TYR A 125 -29.34 27.30 -16.08
N ARG A 126 -30.01 28.04 -15.19
CA ARG A 126 -29.86 27.89 -13.74
C ARG A 126 -31.06 27.20 -13.11
N ALA A 127 -30.86 26.01 -12.57
CA ALA A 127 -31.89 25.26 -11.84
C ALA A 127 -31.95 25.64 -10.35
N THR A 128 -32.95 25.09 -9.65
CA THR A 128 -33.10 25.20 -8.20
C THR A 128 -32.12 24.29 -7.45
N THR A 129 -31.81 23.14 -8.05
CA THR A 129 -30.94 22.09 -7.52
C THR A 129 -29.73 21.89 -8.43
N THR A 130 -28.73 21.19 -7.92
CA THR A 130 -27.47 20.95 -8.63
C THR A 130 -27.65 19.89 -9.71
N PHE A 131 -27.06 20.12 -10.88
CA PHE A 131 -26.92 19.12 -11.93
C PHE A 131 -25.74 18.20 -11.61
N GLN A 132 -25.92 16.91 -11.84
CA GLN A 132 -24.94 15.85 -11.57
C GLN A 132 -24.48 15.16 -12.84
N ALA A 133 -25.29 15.20 -13.90
CA ALA A 133 -25.00 14.59 -15.18
C ALA A 133 -25.54 15.45 -16.32
N VAL A 134 -24.92 15.38 -17.49
CA VAL A 134 -25.31 16.08 -18.71
C VAL A 134 -25.08 15.20 -19.94
N ALA A 135 -25.95 15.30 -20.94
CA ALA A 135 -25.75 14.67 -22.23
C ALA A 135 -26.22 15.59 -23.36
N ILE A 136 -25.63 15.45 -24.54
CA ILE A 136 -25.99 16.22 -25.73
C ILE A 136 -26.20 15.28 -26.92
N SER A 137 -27.20 15.56 -27.76
CA SER A 137 -27.42 14.78 -28.99
C SER A 137 -26.27 14.97 -29.98
N GLY A 138 -26.03 13.97 -30.83
CA GLY A 138 -24.95 14.03 -31.83
C GLY A 138 -25.04 15.24 -32.78
N ASP A 139 -26.26 15.68 -33.10
CA ASP A 139 -26.52 16.89 -33.90
C ASP A 139 -26.46 18.22 -33.11
N GLY A 140 -26.16 18.15 -31.81
CA GLY A 140 -26.04 19.30 -30.91
C GLY A 140 -27.35 20.04 -30.62
N GLN A 141 -28.51 19.49 -31.03
CA GLN A 141 -29.79 20.19 -30.93
C GLN A 141 -30.52 19.98 -29.62
N ILE A 142 -30.21 18.92 -28.87
CA ILE A 142 -30.88 18.56 -27.63
C ILE A 142 -29.84 18.42 -26.52
N ILE A 143 -30.05 19.13 -25.41
CA ILE A 143 -29.23 19.04 -24.21
C ILE A 143 -30.09 18.47 -23.09
N VAL A 144 -29.55 17.51 -22.34
CA VAL A 144 -30.25 16.85 -21.23
C VAL A 144 -29.44 17.01 -19.96
N GLY A 145 -30.10 17.38 -18.86
CA GLY A 145 -29.51 17.45 -17.53
C GLY A 145 -30.17 16.49 -16.55
N GLY A 146 -29.37 15.83 -15.72
CA GLY A 146 -29.80 15.05 -14.56
C GLY A 146 -29.46 15.78 -13.25
N SER A 147 -30.42 15.93 -12.35
CA SER A 147 -30.22 16.66 -11.09
C SER A 147 -30.15 15.79 -9.85
N SER A 148 -29.50 16.34 -8.81
CA SER A 148 -29.46 15.82 -7.43
C SER A 148 -30.84 15.64 -6.79
N ALA A 149 -31.88 16.30 -7.32
CA ALA A 149 -33.27 16.18 -6.85
C ALA A 149 -34.08 15.10 -7.57
N GLY A 150 -33.45 14.34 -8.46
CA GLY A 150 -34.14 13.28 -9.21
C GLY A 150 -34.99 13.78 -10.37
N ILE A 151 -34.67 14.97 -10.91
CA ILE A 151 -35.31 15.55 -12.09
C ILE A 151 -34.37 15.44 -13.28
N VAL A 152 -34.89 14.93 -14.39
CA VAL A 152 -34.27 14.96 -15.73
C VAL A 152 -34.95 16.06 -16.53
N THR A 153 -34.17 16.91 -17.19
CA THR A 153 -34.68 18.04 -18.00
C THR A 153 -34.07 17.99 -19.39
N ALA A 154 -34.88 18.18 -20.43
CA ALA A 154 -34.43 18.31 -21.81
C ALA A 154 -34.63 19.75 -22.31
N TYR A 155 -33.61 20.29 -22.97
CA TYR A 155 -33.57 21.63 -23.55
C TYR A 155 -33.31 21.54 -25.04
N ASP A 156 -33.83 22.48 -25.79
CA ASP A 156 -33.46 22.66 -27.19
C ASP A 156 -32.14 23.44 -27.35
N VAL A 157 -31.78 23.68 -28.62
CA VAL A 157 -30.54 24.34 -29.04
C VAL A 157 -30.41 25.77 -28.53
N ASP A 158 -31.53 26.44 -28.26
CA ASP A 158 -31.63 27.83 -27.80
C ASP A 158 -31.70 27.92 -26.26
N GLY A 159 -31.79 26.78 -25.56
CA GLY A 159 -31.84 26.68 -24.11
C GLY A 159 -33.26 26.72 -23.54
N ASP A 160 -34.29 26.62 -24.39
CA ASP A 160 -35.68 26.53 -23.95
C ASP A 160 -36.00 25.12 -23.46
N LEU A 161 -36.69 25.03 -22.32
CA LEU A 161 -37.07 23.76 -21.71
C LEU A 161 -38.13 23.05 -22.57
N ALA A 162 -37.79 21.90 -23.11
CA ALA A 162 -38.71 21.04 -23.86
C ALA A 162 -39.64 20.25 -22.92
N TRP A 163 -39.06 19.59 -21.91
CA TRP A 163 -39.80 18.85 -20.89
C TRP A 163 -38.93 18.53 -19.66
N ASP A 164 -39.58 18.17 -18.55
CA ASP A 164 -38.96 17.58 -17.38
C ASP A 164 -39.59 16.21 -17.02
N TYR A 165 -38.84 15.39 -16.30
CA TYR A 165 -39.25 14.06 -15.86
C TYR A 165 -38.74 13.77 -14.45
N VAL A 166 -39.59 13.21 -13.59
CA VAL A 166 -39.23 12.85 -12.20
C VAL A 166 -38.79 11.39 -12.16
N ALA A 167 -37.49 11.15 -12.01
CA ALA A 167 -36.88 9.82 -11.99
C ALA A 167 -37.01 9.09 -10.64
N GLY A 168 -37.24 9.84 -9.56
CA GLY A 168 -37.57 9.31 -8.22
C GLY A 168 -36.46 9.45 -7.18
N ASP A 169 -35.20 9.23 -7.56
CA ASP A 169 -34.01 9.47 -6.73
C ASP A 169 -32.97 10.26 -7.54
N GLN A 170 -31.88 10.71 -6.92
CA GLN A 170 -30.78 11.44 -7.54
C GLN A 170 -30.35 10.78 -8.86
N VAL A 171 -30.43 11.55 -9.95
CA VAL A 171 -29.94 11.14 -11.27
C VAL A 171 -28.43 11.22 -11.22
N SER A 172 -27.77 10.08 -11.32
CA SER A 172 -26.32 9.96 -11.30
C SER A 172 -25.71 10.04 -12.69
N GLN A 173 -26.41 9.56 -13.72
CA GLN A 173 -25.94 9.60 -15.11
C GLN A 173 -27.10 9.78 -16.08
N VAL A 174 -26.86 10.47 -17.20
CA VAL A 174 -27.78 10.55 -18.33
C VAL A 174 -27.07 10.15 -19.62
N ALA A 175 -27.80 9.56 -20.57
CA ALA A 175 -27.31 9.29 -21.92
C ALA A 175 -28.43 9.58 -22.93
N ILE A 176 -28.08 9.92 -24.17
CA ILE A 176 -29.03 10.28 -25.22
C ILE A 176 -28.65 9.61 -26.54
N TYR A 177 -29.67 9.22 -27.32
CA TYR A 177 -29.49 8.80 -28.71
C TYR A 177 -30.61 9.36 -29.58
N GLY A 178 -30.33 9.52 -30.88
CA GLY A 178 -31.16 10.27 -31.81
C GLY A 178 -30.82 11.77 -31.83
N GLY A 179 -31.75 12.59 -32.31
CA GLY A 179 -31.54 14.03 -32.50
C GLY A 179 -32.85 14.81 -32.64
N ALA A 180 -32.82 15.98 -33.29
CA ALA A 180 -33.97 16.87 -33.41
C ALA A 180 -35.20 16.22 -34.11
N GLY A 181 -34.97 15.24 -35.00
CA GLY A 181 -36.03 14.47 -35.66
C GLY A 181 -36.70 13.41 -34.78
N GLY A 182 -36.20 13.19 -33.57
CA GLY A 182 -36.65 12.19 -32.62
C GLY A 182 -35.48 11.68 -31.78
N PHE A 183 -35.58 11.83 -30.47
CA PHE A 183 -34.55 11.39 -29.52
C PHE A 183 -35.15 10.57 -28.38
N ARG A 184 -34.26 9.95 -27.62
CA ARG A 184 -34.54 9.14 -26.44
C ARG A 184 -33.46 9.38 -25.40
N VAL A 185 -33.87 9.42 -24.14
CA VAL A 185 -33.00 9.73 -23.00
C VAL A 185 -33.00 8.55 -22.04
N LEU A 186 -31.84 8.15 -21.58
CA LEU A 186 -31.67 7.21 -20.48
C LEU A 186 -31.27 7.99 -19.23
N ALA A 187 -31.88 7.64 -18.10
CA ALA A 187 -31.55 8.19 -16.80
C ALA A 187 -31.22 7.07 -15.83
N GLY A 188 -29.99 7.07 -15.33
CA GLY A 188 -29.49 6.22 -14.26
C GLY A 188 -29.60 6.92 -12.92
N THR A 189 -30.03 6.21 -11.88
CA THR A 189 -30.31 6.78 -10.56
C THR A 189 -29.65 5.99 -9.44
N ARG A 190 -29.51 6.64 -8.28
CA ARG A 190 -28.89 6.05 -7.09
C ARG A 190 -29.70 4.92 -6.43
N ASP A 191 -31.01 4.84 -6.71
CA ASP A 191 -31.88 3.73 -6.28
C ASP A 191 -31.82 2.51 -7.22
N SER A 192 -30.75 2.41 -8.02
CA SER A 192 -30.47 1.32 -8.97
C SER A 192 -31.37 1.28 -10.21
N ARG A 193 -32.17 2.32 -10.49
CA ARG A 193 -33.07 2.33 -11.65
C ARG A 193 -32.42 2.96 -12.89
N ILE A 194 -32.68 2.33 -14.04
CA ILE A 194 -32.48 2.92 -15.37
C ILE A 194 -33.85 3.14 -15.99
N THR A 195 -34.12 4.36 -16.45
CA THR A 195 -35.38 4.72 -17.12
C THR A 195 -35.09 5.18 -18.54
N LEU A 196 -35.78 4.61 -19.53
CA LEU A 196 -35.83 5.16 -20.89
C LEU A 196 -37.00 6.14 -21.00
N ILE A 197 -36.72 7.36 -21.44
CA ILE A 197 -37.66 8.47 -21.60
C ILE A 197 -37.74 8.83 -23.08
N ASP A 198 -38.95 8.98 -23.60
CA ASP A 198 -39.17 9.36 -24.98
C ASP A 198 -38.98 10.87 -25.23
N GLY A 199 -38.95 11.28 -26.49
CA GLY A 199 -38.77 12.69 -26.87
C GLY A 199 -39.89 13.62 -26.39
N ASN A 200 -40.99 13.09 -25.84
CA ASN A 200 -42.09 13.84 -25.25
C ASN A 200 -42.06 13.81 -23.70
N GLY A 201 -40.97 13.34 -23.09
CA GLY A 201 -40.82 13.27 -21.64
C GLY A 201 -41.63 12.14 -20.98
N GLN A 202 -42.05 11.11 -21.72
CA GLN A 202 -42.79 9.97 -21.17
C GLN A 202 -41.88 8.76 -20.99
N SER A 203 -42.01 8.00 -19.88
CA SER A 203 -41.20 6.80 -19.71
C SER A 203 -41.65 5.70 -20.69
N ALA A 204 -40.72 5.21 -21.49
CA ALA A 204 -40.93 4.07 -22.38
C ALA A 204 -40.81 2.74 -21.62
N TRP A 205 -39.75 2.57 -20.81
CA TRP A 205 -39.57 1.42 -19.93
C TRP A 205 -38.66 1.78 -18.74
N GLN A 206 -38.68 0.92 -17.72
CA GLN A 206 -37.79 0.99 -16.56
C GLN A 206 -37.17 -0.39 -16.28
N SER A 207 -35.90 -0.39 -15.93
CA SER A 207 -35.14 -1.55 -15.49
C SER A 207 -34.45 -1.25 -14.16
N THR A 208 -34.17 -2.28 -13.36
CA THR A 208 -33.55 -2.13 -12.04
C THR A 208 -32.34 -3.04 -11.96
N LEU A 209 -31.19 -2.44 -11.68
CA LEU A 209 -29.93 -3.13 -11.43
C LEU A 209 -29.85 -3.58 -9.96
N ASN A 210 -28.82 -4.36 -9.64
CA ASN A 210 -28.59 -4.80 -8.25
C ASN A 210 -28.17 -3.64 -7.33
N TYR A 211 -27.47 -2.65 -7.89
CA TYR A 211 -26.88 -1.54 -7.14
C TYR A 211 -26.98 -0.21 -7.91
N SER A 212 -26.65 0.88 -7.23
CA SER A 212 -26.73 2.26 -7.76
C SER A 212 -26.01 2.37 -9.09
N VAL A 213 -26.67 2.98 -10.08
CA VAL A 213 -26.06 3.29 -11.38
C VAL A 213 -24.98 4.35 -11.18
N ARG A 214 -23.80 4.14 -11.76
CA ARG A 214 -22.66 5.06 -11.69
C ARG A 214 -22.16 5.47 -13.08
N GLY A 215 -22.12 4.54 -14.02
CA GLY A 215 -21.84 4.82 -15.43
C GLY A 215 -22.99 4.37 -16.31
N LEU A 216 -23.21 5.05 -17.43
CA LEU A 216 -24.30 4.76 -18.37
C LEU A 216 -23.96 5.30 -19.76
N ALA A 217 -24.01 4.43 -20.77
CA ALA A 217 -23.84 4.82 -22.17
C ALA A 217 -24.72 3.97 -23.10
N VAL A 218 -24.88 4.42 -24.35
CA VAL A 218 -25.84 3.84 -25.29
C VAL A 218 -25.30 3.84 -26.71
N SER A 219 -25.53 2.76 -27.46
CA SER A 219 -25.13 2.68 -28.87
C SER A 219 -25.92 3.68 -29.73
N ALA A 220 -25.39 4.08 -30.89
CA ALA A 220 -25.98 5.15 -31.71
C ALA A 220 -27.44 4.89 -32.13
N ASN A 221 -27.81 3.62 -32.30
CA ASN A 221 -29.17 3.18 -32.65
C ASN A 221 -30.06 2.86 -31.43
N GLY A 222 -29.54 2.96 -30.21
CA GLY A 222 -30.25 2.62 -28.98
C GLY A 222 -30.51 1.13 -28.78
N ALA A 223 -29.86 0.23 -29.53
CA ALA A 223 -30.09 -1.21 -29.42
C ALA A 223 -29.37 -1.84 -28.21
N ARG A 224 -28.31 -1.20 -27.71
CA ARG A 224 -27.48 -1.66 -26.59
C ARG A 224 -27.24 -0.52 -25.61
N ILE A 225 -27.33 -0.85 -24.34
CA ILE A 225 -27.07 0.08 -23.23
C ILE A 225 -26.06 -0.59 -22.32
N VAL A 226 -24.96 0.11 -22.01
CA VAL A 226 -24.01 -0.33 -20.99
C VAL A 226 -24.24 0.46 -19.71
N ALA A 227 -24.17 -0.21 -18.57
CA ALA A 227 -24.23 0.42 -17.27
C ALA A 227 -23.17 -0.13 -16.33
N GLY A 228 -22.56 0.74 -15.53
CA GLY A 228 -21.67 0.38 -14.43
C GLY A 228 -22.31 0.70 -13.08
N ASP A 229 -22.10 -0.14 -12.07
CA ASP A 229 -22.65 0.06 -10.73
C ASP A 229 -21.64 0.54 -9.67
N ASN A 230 -22.13 0.93 -8.50
CA ASN A 230 -21.30 1.39 -7.39
C ASN A 230 -20.63 0.29 -6.56
N ARG A 231 -20.62 -0.96 -7.03
CA ARG A 231 -20.02 -2.11 -6.34
C ARG A 231 -18.91 -2.74 -7.14
N GLU A 232 -19.24 -3.37 -8.25
CA GLU A 232 -18.28 -4.08 -9.09
C GLU A 232 -18.81 -4.53 -10.45
N THR A 233 -20.05 -4.23 -10.83
CA THR A 233 -20.67 -4.89 -11.98
C THR A 233 -20.78 -3.95 -13.17
N VAL A 234 -20.42 -4.48 -14.35
CA VAL A 234 -20.76 -3.94 -15.67
C VAL A 234 -21.90 -4.76 -16.24
N TYR A 235 -22.90 -4.08 -16.81
CA TYR A 235 -24.08 -4.66 -17.43
C TYR A 235 -24.14 -4.27 -18.90
N LEU A 236 -24.54 -5.20 -19.76
CA LEU A 236 -25.09 -4.87 -21.08
C LEU A 236 -26.58 -5.19 -21.08
N LEU A 237 -27.40 -4.23 -21.49
CA LEU A 237 -28.85 -4.32 -21.55
C LEU A 237 -29.34 -4.21 -23.00
N ASP A 238 -30.46 -4.89 -23.28
CA ASP A 238 -31.22 -4.71 -24.51
C ASP A 238 -31.94 -3.36 -24.47
N GLY A 239 -31.67 -2.47 -25.43
CA GLY A 239 -32.24 -1.12 -25.39
C GLY A 239 -33.74 -1.03 -25.67
N GLY A 240 -34.32 -2.07 -26.29
CA GLY A 240 -35.77 -2.14 -26.55
C GLY A 240 -36.59 -2.50 -25.31
N SER A 241 -36.04 -3.32 -24.41
CA SER A 241 -36.74 -3.89 -23.26
C SER A 241 -36.15 -3.54 -21.90
N GLY A 242 -34.90 -3.08 -21.84
CA GLY A 242 -34.13 -2.89 -20.61
C GLY A 242 -33.66 -4.19 -19.94
N ALA A 243 -33.83 -5.33 -20.60
CA ALA A 243 -33.44 -6.63 -20.06
C ALA A 243 -31.92 -6.83 -20.10
N THR A 244 -31.36 -7.38 -19.03
CA THR A 244 -29.93 -7.71 -18.97
C THR A 244 -29.58 -8.81 -19.97
N LEU A 245 -28.68 -8.49 -20.90
CA LEU A 245 -28.09 -9.44 -21.84
C LEU A 245 -26.96 -10.23 -21.16
N TRP A 246 -26.07 -9.53 -20.46
CA TRP A 246 -25.03 -10.12 -19.62
C TRP A 246 -24.55 -9.14 -18.54
N GLU A 247 -23.85 -9.68 -17.54
CA GLU A 247 -23.19 -8.93 -16.48
C GLU A 247 -21.78 -9.51 -16.21
N SER A 248 -20.83 -8.65 -15.77
CA SER A 248 -19.45 -9.04 -15.48
C SER A 248 -18.86 -8.23 -14.32
N THR A 249 -18.02 -8.84 -13.48
CA THR A 249 -17.45 -8.18 -12.29
C THR A 249 -16.04 -7.63 -12.51
N MET A 250 -15.78 -6.41 -12.03
CA MET A 250 -14.54 -5.63 -12.16
C MET A 250 -13.72 -5.56 -10.86
N GLY A 251 -14.21 -6.11 -9.75
CA GLY A 251 -13.53 -6.14 -8.46
C GLY A 251 -13.56 -4.83 -7.65
N GLY A 252 -14.32 -3.83 -8.13
CA GLY A 252 -14.55 -2.55 -7.47
C GLY A 252 -15.50 -1.66 -8.29
N PRO A 253 -15.97 -0.52 -7.75
CA PRO A 253 -16.99 0.31 -8.38
C PRO A 253 -16.65 0.67 -9.82
N VAL A 254 -17.65 0.72 -10.70
CA VAL A 254 -17.48 1.00 -12.12
C VAL A 254 -18.18 2.32 -12.48
N PRO A 255 -17.52 3.47 -12.28
CA PRO A 255 -18.09 4.77 -12.63
C PRO A 255 -18.05 5.06 -14.12
N ALA A 256 -17.07 4.50 -14.84
CA ALA A 256 -16.79 4.85 -16.22
C ALA A 256 -17.17 3.70 -17.15
N VAL A 257 -18.11 3.91 -18.06
CA VAL A 257 -18.45 2.94 -19.11
C VAL A 257 -18.79 3.66 -20.40
N ASP A 258 -18.41 3.08 -21.53
CA ASP A 258 -18.84 3.55 -22.84
C ASP A 258 -18.96 2.39 -23.83
N ILE A 259 -19.69 2.63 -24.92
CA ILE A 259 -19.99 1.64 -25.95
C ILE A 259 -19.83 2.26 -27.34
N SER A 260 -19.11 1.55 -28.21
CA SER A 260 -18.98 1.88 -29.63
C SER A 260 -20.33 2.09 -30.33
N GLN A 261 -20.35 2.92 -31.37
CA GLN A 261 -21.58 3.29 -32.08
C GLN A 261 -22.34 2.08 -32.66
N ASP A 262 -21.63 1.04 -33.09
CA ASP A 262 -22.21 -0.21 -33.60
C ASP A 262 -22.66 -1.19 -32.49
N GLY A 263 -22.29 -0.92 -31.24
CA GLY A 263 -22.63 -1.72 -30.08
C GLY A 263 -21.75 -2.95 -29.86
N ASN A 264 -20.63 -3.09 -30.57
CA ASN A 264 -19.81 -4.32 -30.55
C ASN A 264 -18.64 -4.28 -29.57
N VAL A 265 -18.18 -3.09 -29.20
CA VAL A 265 -17.09 -2.85 -28.26
C VAL A 265 -17.62 -2.09 -27.07
N ILE A 266 -17.44 -2.65 -25.88
CA ILE A 266 -17.78 -2.04 -24.61
C ILE A 266 -16.48 -1.81 -23.83
N VAL A 267 -16.32 -0.63 -23.25
CA VAL A 267 -15.17 -0.29 -22.40
C VAL A 267 -15.67 0.11 -21.02
N ALA A 268 -14.99 -0.37 -19.98
CA ALA A 268 -15.30 -0.07 -18.60
C ALA A 268 -14.04 0.24 -17.80
N GLY A 269 -14.09 1.31 -17.02
CA GLY A 269 -13.06 1.74 -16.09
C GLY A 269 -13.55 1.63 -14.65
N GLY A 270 -12.78 0.95 -13.80
CA GLY A 270 -13.10 0.78 -12.38
C GLY A 270 -12.28 1.67 -11.44
N GLU A 271 -12.83 2.01 -10.28
CA GLU A 271 -12.09 2.71 -9.21
C GLU A 271 -10.89 1.90 -8.69
N ALA A 272 -10.84 0.59 -8.98
CA ALA A 272 -9.67 -0.26 -8.71
C ALA A 272 -8.47 0.00 -9.63
N GLY A 273 -8.58 0.94 -10.58
CA GLY A 273 -7.55 1.22 -11.58
C GLY A 273 -7.45 0.12 -12.64
N ILE A 274 -8.59 -0.37 -13.12
CA ILE A 274 -8.67 -1.40 -14.15
C ILE A 274 -9.48 -0.87 -15.33
N LEU A 275 -8.87 -0.88 -16.52
CA LEU A 275 -9.56 -0.76 -17.79
C LEU A 275 -9.87 -2.17 -18.30
N ALA A 276 -11.14 -2.44 -18.61
CA ALA A 276 -11.56 -3.66 -19.28
C ALA A 276 -12.29 -3.36 -20.59
N VAL A 277 -12.06 -4.20 -21.59
CA VAL A 277 -12.76 -4.17 -22.87
C VAL A 277 -13.54 -5.47 -23.03
N PHE A 278 -14.79 -5.37 -23.47
CA PHE A 278 -15.66 -6.50 -23.73
C PHE A 278 -16.18 -6.48 -25.17
N ASP A 279 -16.42 -7.67 -25.73
CA ASP A 279 -17.21 -7.83 -26.94
C ASP A 279 -18.72 -7.81 -26.65
N ALA A 280 -19.54 -7.82 -27.71
CA ALA A 280 -21.01 -7.81 -27.60
C ALA A 280 -21.56 -9.01 -26.83
N GLU A 281 -20.86 -10.15 -26.83
CA GLU A 281 -21.22 -11.37 -26.14
C GLU A 281 -20.82 -11.37 -24.65
N GLY A 282 -20.07 -10.37 -24.19
CA GLY A 282 -19.64 -10.20 -22.81
C GLY A 282 -18.32 -10.90 -22.47
N ASN A 283 -17.55 -11.35 -23.48
CA ASN A 283 -16.21 -11.86 -23.26
C ASN A 283 -15.27 -10.67 -23.02
N ARG A 284 -14.47 -10.76 -21.96
CA ARG A 284 -13.43 -9.78 -21.67
C ARG A 284 -12.24 -10.00 -22.62
N THR A 285 -12.06 -9.09 -23.57
CA THR A 285 -11.02 -9.14 -24.61
C THR A 285 -9.72 -8.46 -24.16
N GLN A 286 -9.81 -7.50 -23.24
CA GLN A 286 -8.66 -6.86 -22.61
C GLN A 286 -8.95 -6.57 -21.14
N GLU A 287 -7.91 -6.69 -20.31
CA GLU A 287 -7.86 -6.18 -18.95
C GLU A 287 -6.48 -5.54 -18.74
N SER A 288 -6.43 -4.30 -18.29
CA SER A 288 -5.19 -3.54 -18.14
C SER A 288 -5.27 -2.67 -16.90
N ALA A 289 -4.24 -2.78 -16.05
CA ALA A 289 -4.12 -1.96 -14.86
C ALA A 289 -3.66 -0.55 -15.24
N THR A 290 -4.38 0.46 -14.76
CA THR A 290 -4.01 1.88 -14.84
C THR A 290 -3.38 2.33 -13.52
N GLY A 291 -2.60 3.41 -13.58
CA GLY A 291 -1.97 3.99 -12.40
C GLY A 291 -2.94 4.65 -11.40
N GLY A 292 -4.13 5.06 -11.88
CA GLY A 292 -5.14 5.78 -11.11
C GLY A 292 -6.54 5.18 -11.21
N ALA A 293 -7.42 5.61 -10.30
CA ALA A 293 -8.84 5.24 -10.26
C ALA A 293 -9.63 6.03 -11.32
N PHE A 294 -10.42 5.31 -12.12
CA PHE A 294 -11.28 5.91 -13.13
C PHE A 294 -12.41 6.72 -12.50
N THR A 295 -12.66 7.90 -13.05
CA THR A 295 -13.86 8.70 -12.76
C THR A 295 -14.81 8.71 -13.95
N ASP A 296 -14.28 8.73 -15.17
CA ASP A 296 -15.05 8.68 -16.41
C ASP A 296 -14.20 8.22 -17.61
N LEU A 297 -14.85 7.87 -18.73
CA LEU A 297 -14.19 7.56 -20.00
C LEU A 297 -15.11 7.81 -21.19
N SER A 298 -14.53 8.11 -22.35
CA SER A 298 -15.26 8.34 -23.60
C SER A 298 -14.52 7.72 -24.79
N LEU A 299 -15.21 6.87 -25.54
CA LEU A 299 -14.77 6.31 -26.81
C LEU A 299 -15.07 7.27 -27.94
N ASN A 300 -14.10 7.44 -28.84
CA ASN A 300 -14.36 8.16 -30.07
C ASN A 300 -15.18 7.30 -31.06
N ALA A 301 -15.81 7.91 -32.06
CA ALA A 301 -16.86 7.26 -32.87
C ALA A 301 -16.40 5.99 -33.61
N ASP A 302 -15.18 5.98 -34.15
CA ASP A 302 -14.61 4.82 -34.83
C ASP A 302 -13.90 3.84 -33.88
N SER A 303 -13.93 4.12 -32.57
CA SER A 303 -13.27 3.34 -31.52
C SER A 303 -11.76 3.17 -31.74
N SER A 304 -11.11 4.12 -32.41
CA SER A 304 -9.66 4.16 -32.60
C SER A 304 -8.90 4.64 -31.36
N PHE A 305 -9.56 5.28 -30.40
CA PHE A 305 -8.99 5.58 -29.08
C PHE A 305 -10.07 5.75 -28.01
N VAL A 306 -9.63 5.71 -26.75
CA VAL A 306 -10.47 6.06 -25.59
C VAL A 306 -9.81 7.20 -24.84
N SER A 307 -10.59 8.23 -24.52
CA SER A 307 -10.21 9.30 -23.60
C SER A 307 -10.65 8.90 -22.21
N VAL A 308 -9.79 9.10 -21.21
CA VAL A 308 -10.01 8.63 -19.85
C VAL A 308 -9.78 9.75 -18.86
N ALA A 309 -10.66 9.81 -17.87
CA ALA A 309 -10.48 10.63 -16.68
C ALA A 309 -10.11 9.71 -15.53
N LEU A 310 -8.94 9.96 -14.95
CA LEU A 310 -8.52 9.40 -13.68
C LEU A 310 -8.67 10.46 -12.59
N THR A 311 -8.44 10.08 -11.34
CA THR A 311 -8.66 10.97 -10.18
C THR A 311 -7.90 12.30 -10.26
N ASP A 312 -6.81 12.39 -11.00
CA ASP A 312 -5.95 13.57 -11.13
C ASP A 312 -5.32 13.71 -12.54
N GLU A 313 -5.70 12.87 -13.49
CA GLU A 313 -5.09 12.82 -14.83
C GLU A 313 -6.17 12.76 -15.91
N VAL A 314 -5.92 13.41 -17.05
CA VAL A 314 -6.62 13.16 -18.32
C VAL A 314 -5.66 12.42 -19.23
N ALA A 315 -6.13 11.37 -19.89
CA ALA A 315 -5.30 10.60 -20.80
C ALA A 315 -6.07 10.15 -22.05
N VAL A 316 -5.31 9.84 -23.10
CA VAL A 316 -5.81 9.20 -24.31
C VAL A 316 -5.04 7.91 -24.53
N PHE A 317 -5.78 6.81 -24.68
CA PHE A 317 -5.24 5.50 -25.03
C PHE A 317 -5.66 5.14 -26.46
N PRO A 318 -4.75 5.24 -27.43
CA PRO A 318 -4.96 4.76 -28.80
C PRO A 318 -5.22 3.26 -28.85
N ARG A 319 -5.97 2.81 -29.85
CA ARG A 319 -6.26 1.40 -30.09
C ARG A 319 -5.29 0.83 -31.13
N ASN A 320 -4.68 -0.29 -30.78
CA ASN A 320 -3.78 -1.06 -31.65
C ASN A 320 -4.54 -1.77 -32.76
N ASP A 321 -3.81 -2.20 -33.79
CA ASP A 321 -4.30 -3.05 -34.87
C ASP A 321 -4.86 -4.41 -34.39
N ASP A 322 -4.42 -4.89 -33.21
CA ASP A 322 -4.93 -6.11 -32.57
C ASP A 322 -6.25 -5.89 -31.79
N GLY A 323 -6.74 -4.65 -31.77
CA GLY A 323 -7.98 -4.26 -31.11
C GLY A 323 -7.84 -3.90 -29.63
N ALA A 324 -6.65 -3.96 -29.05
CA ALA A 324 -6.40 -3.58 -27.65
C ALA A 324 -6.02 -2.09 -27.53
N PHE A 325 -6.44 -1.42 -26.45
CA PHE A 325 -6.00 -0.07 -26.13
C PHE A 325 -4.59 -0.07 -25.55
N GLN A 326 -3.76 0.87 -26.01
CA GLN A 326 -2.43 1.15 -25.52
C GLN A 326 -2.51 1.85 -24.16
N VAL A 327 -2.65 1.06 -23.10
CA VAL A 327 -2.55 1.56 -21.73
C VAL A 327 -1.07 1.66 -21.38
N PRO A 328 -0.51 2.87 -21.14
CA PRO A 328 0.84 3.01 -20.64
C PRO A 328 0.99 2.16 -19.38
N ALA A 329 2.03 1.33 -19.32
CA ALA A 329 2.34 0.65 -18.07
C ALA A 329 2.47 1.73 -16.99
N PRO A 330 1.91 1.55 -15.77
CA PRO A 330 2.01 2.54 -14.72
C PRO A 330 3.49 2.81 -14.46
N GLU A 331 4.02 3.86 -15.09
CA GLU A 331 5.36 4.33 -14.84
C GLU A 331 5.26 4.93 -13.46
N SER A 332 5.65 4.18 -12.42
CA SER A 332 6.00 4.85 -11.18
C SER A 332 7.13 5.81 -11.55
N PRO A 333 6.91 7.15 -11.54
CA PRO A 333 7.98 8.08 -11.86
C PRO A 333 9.18 7.85 -10.94
N TYR A 334 8.93 7.31 -9.74
CA TYR A 334 9.92 6.93 -8.75
C TYR A 334 10.64 5.61 -9.03
N ALA A 335 10.07 4.61 -9.73
CA ALA A 335 10.79 3.35 -9.98
C ALA A 335 12.07 3.55 -10.81
N ARG A 336 12.07 4.54 -11.71
CA ARG A 336 13.25 4.93 -12.50
C ARG A 336 14.35 5.59 -11.65
N PHE A 337 14.00 6.22 -10.52
CA PHE A 337 14.94 6.94 -9.66
C PHE A 337 15.30 6.21 -8.35
N ILE A 338 14.39 5.40 -7.78
CA ILE A 338 14.57 4.72 -6.49
C ILE A 338 15.71 3.71 -6.53
N LEU A 339 15.75 2.83 -7.53
CA LEU A 339 16.82 1.83 -7.65
C LEU A 339 18.22 2.47 -7.77
N PRO A 340 18.44 3.48 -8.64
CA PRO A 340 19.72 4.18 -8.67
C PRO A 340 20.00 5.00 -7.41
N ILE A 341 19.02 5.69 -6.82
CA ILE A 341 19.22 6.48 -5.59
C ILE A 341 19.54 5.58 -4.39
N VAL A 342 18.83 4.47 -4.21
CA VAL A 342 19.11 3.48 -3.16
C VAL A 342 20.45 2.80 -3.40
N ALA A 343 20.80 2.47 -4.65
CA ALA A 343 22.12 1.95 -4.98
C ALA A 343 23.24 2.96 -4.70
N VAL A 344 23.04 4.25 -5.03
CA VAL A 344 23.99 5.33 -4.74
C VAL A 344 24.10 5.56 -3.24
N ALA A 345 23.00 5.61 -2.49
CA ALA A 345 22.98 5.75 -1.04
C ALA A 345 23.68 4.56 -0.35
N ALA A 346 23.40 3.33 -0.79
CA ALA A 346 24.07 2.13 -0.29
C ALA A 346 25.58 2.17 -0.58
N VAL A 347 25.98 2.61 -1.78
CA VAL A 347 27.40 2.79 -2.14
C VAL A 347 28.04 3.88 -1.29
N VAL A 348 27.39 5.01 -1.07
CA VAL A 348 27.89 6.10 -0.23
C VAL A 348 28.04 5.65 1.22
N ILE A 349 27.08 4.91 1.77
CA ILE A 349 27.14 4.34 3.12
C ILE A 349 28.28 3.32 3.22
N LEU A 350 28.43 2.42 2.24
CA LEU A 350 29.53 1.45 2.19
C LEU A 350 30.89 2.13 2.06
N VAL A 351 30.99 3.22 1.28
CA VAL A 351 32.22 4.01 1.12
C VAL A 351 32.52 4.80 2.40
N ALA A 352 31.53 5.41 3.04
CA ALA A 352 31.68 6.10 4.31
C ALA A 352 32.08 5.14 5.43
N ALA A 353 31.47 3.95 5.49
CA ALA A 353 31.85 2.87 6.38
C ALA A 353 33.28 2.39 6.11
N ALA A 354 33.67 2.20 4.85
CA ALA A 354 35.03 1.83 4.44
C ALA A 354 36.08 2.89 4.82
N ILE A 355 35.77 4.18 4.65
CA ILE A 355 36.63 5.30 5.04
C ILE A 355 36.72 5.40 6.57
N GLY A 356 35.61 5.23 7.28
CA GLY A 356 35.57 5.19 8.75
C GLY A 356 36.37 4.02 9.32
N PHE A 357 36.26 2.85 8.69
CA PHE A 357 37.04 1.67 9.04
C PHE A 357 38.54 1.89 8.77
N ARG A 358 38.90 2.54 7.67
CA ARG A 358 40.30 2.90 7.32
C ARG A 358 40.94 3.86 8.34
N LYS A 359 40.16 4.75 8.97
CA LYS A 359 40.69 5.70 9.97
C LYS A 359 40.96 5.07 11.34
N ARG A 360 40.50 3.84 11.62
CA ARG A 360 40.83 3.11 12.86
C ARG A 360 42.19 2.41 12.74
N PRO A 361 43.01 2.37 13.81
CA PRO A 361 44.35 1.74 13.79
C PRO A 361 44.34 0.28 13.33
N ASP A 362 43.30 -0.47 13.70
CA ASP A 362 43.13 -1.87 13.29
C ASP A 362 42.74 -1.99 11.82
N GLY A 363 41.90 -1.09 11.33
CA GLY A 363 41.46 -1.09 9.94
C GLY A 363 42.58 -0.74 8.95
N GLU A 364 43.53 0.12 9.33
CA GLU A 364 44.67 0.45 8.47
C GLU A 364 45.59 -0.75 8.19
N ARG A 365 45.77 -1.64 9.19
CA ARG A 365 46.53 -2.90 9.04
C ARG A 365 45.81 -3.89 8.12
N THR A 366 44.50 -4.00 8.23
CA THR A 366 43.65 -4.88 7.39
C THR A 366 43.58 -4.34 5.95
N TRP A 367 43.45 -3.03 5.76
CA TRP A 367 43.40 -2.38 4.45
C TRP A 367 44.71 -2.55 3.65
N ARG A 368 45.88 -2.52 4.31
CA ARG A 368 47.17 -2.80 3.63
C ARG A 368 47.29 -4.26 3.16
N HIS A 369 46.65 -5.21 3.84
CA HIS A 369 46.58 -6.61 3.42
C HIS A 369 45.56 -6.82 2.28
N VAL A 370 44.39 -6.19 2.35
CA VAL A 370 43.34 -6.28 1.33
C VAL A 370 43.75 -5.58 0.03
N ALA A 371 44.41 -4.42 0.08
CA ALA A 371 44.89 -3.71 -1.11
C ALA A 371 45.99 -4.46 -1.88
N LYS A 372 46.77 -5.32 -1.21
CA LYS A 372 47.71 -6.25 -1.85
C LYS A 372 47.00 -7.44 -2.52
N ARG A 373 45.84 -7.87 -1.99
CA ARG A 373 44.98 -8.96 -2.49
C ARG A 373 43.99 -8.52 -3.58
N SER A 374 43.67 -7.24 -3.70
CA SER A 374 42.66 -6.76 -4.67
C SER A 374 43.06 -6.93 -6.14
N ARG A 375 44.37 -7.09 -6.42
CA ARG A 375 44.88 -7.46 -7.77
C ARG A 375 44.49 -8.89 -8.21
N THR A 376 44.04 -9.76 -7.29
CA THR A 376 43.59 -11.12 -7.60
C THR A 376 42.11 -11.36 -7.32
N LEU A 377 41.39 -10.43 -6.68
CA LEU A 377 40.01 -10.63 -6.21
C LEU A 377 39.05 -11.11 -7.31
N GLY A 378 39.07 -10.49 -8.49
CA GLY A 378 38.24 -10.93 -9.62
C GLY A 378 38.61 -12.31 -10.14
N ARG A 379 39.91 -12.66 -10.10
CA ARG A 379 40.41 -13.99 -10.49
C ARG A 379 40.03 -15.05 -9.44
N ASP A 380 40.01 -14.67 -8.17
CA ASP A 380 39.63 -15.52 -7.05
C ASP A 380 38.11 -15.75 -7.00
N ILE A 381 37.29 -14.72 -7.30
CA ILE A 381 35.84 -14.83 -7.49
C ILE A 381 35.52 -15.74 -8.69
N TRP A 382 36.22 -15.57 -9.81
CA TRP A 382 36.03 -16.41 -11.00
C TRP A 382 36.46 -17.88 -10.78
N ARG A 383 37.48 -18.11 -9.94
CA ARG A 383 37.88 -19.45 -9.49
C ARG A 383 36.83 -20.09 -8.59
N ALA A 384 36.18 -19.30 -7.73
CA ALA A 384 35.10 -19.73 -6.84
C ALA A 384 33.69 -19.56 -7.43
N ARG A 385 33.57 -19.36 -8.75
CA ARG A 385 32.28 -19.06 -9.42
C ARG A 385 31.20 -20.08 -9.12
N THR A 386 31.56 -21.35 -9.00
CA THR A 386 30.62 -22.44 -8.67
C THR A 386 29.95 -22.20 -7.31
N SER A 387 30.71 -21.78 -6.29
CA SER A 387 30.17 -21.44 -4.97
C SER A 387 29.25 -20.23 -5.02
N TYR A 388 29.61 -19.20 -5.80
CA TYR A 388 28.77 -18.01 -5.97
C TYR A 388 27.48 -18.30 -6.75
N ILE A 389 27.51 -19.18 -7.75
CA ILE A 389 26.30 -19.61 -8.47
C ILE A 389 25.32 -20.32 -7.53
N PHE A 390 25.81 -21.16 -6.60
CA PHE A 390 24.94 -21.79 -5.60
C PHE A 390 24.39 -20.80 -4.56
N LEU A 391 25.14 -19.75 -4.23
CA LEU A 391 24.68 -18.69 -3.33
C LEU A 391 23.75 -17.68 -4.01
N PHE A 392 23.84 -17.52 -5.33
CA PHE A 392 23.15 -16.49 -6.09
C PHE A 392 21.62 -16.50 -5.87
N PRO A 393 20.90 -17.64 -5.97
CA PRO A 393 19.46 -17.66 -5.72
C PRO A 393 19.11 -17.19 -4.30
N THR A 394 19.89 -17.59 -3.30
CA THR A 394 19.66 -17.20 -1.90
C THR A 394 19.87 -15.70 -1.71
N ILE A 395 20.95 -15.15 -2.28
CA ILE A 395 21.25 -13.72 -2.21
C ILE A 395 20.15 -12.91 -2.91
N VAL A 396 19.72 -13.33 -4.10
CA VAL A 396 18.64 -12.65 -4.85
C VAL A 396 17.34 -12.65 -4.04
N LEU A 397 16.93 -13.80 -3.50
CA LEU A 397 15.72 -13.89 -2.68
C LEU A 397 15.82 -12.99 -1.43
N LEU A 398 16.97 -12.95 -0.76
CA LEU A 398 17.18 -12.05 0.39
C LEU A 398 17.10 -10.58 -0.03
N LEU A 399 17.71 -10.20 -1.15
CA LEU A 399 17.67 -8.82 -1.63
C LEU A 399 16.25 -8.40 -2.00
N VAL A 400 15.50 -9.24 -2.72
CA VAL A 400 14.16 -8.92 -3.23
C VAL A 400 13.11 -8.97 -2.12
N PHE A 401 13.12 -9.98 -1.25
CA PHE A 401 12.03 -10.20 -0.29
C PHE A 401 12.32 -9.72 1.13
N ASN A 402 13.59 -9.45 1.48
CA ASN A 402 13.95 -9.00 2.83
C ASN A 402 14.50 -7.58 2.82
N TYR A 403 15.53 -7.32 2.01
CA TYR A 403 16.19 -6.00 2.04
C TYR A 403 15.43 -4.93 1.25
N TYR A 404 14.90 -5.23 0.06
CA TYR A 404 14.17 -4.26 -0.74
C TYR A 404 12.96 -3.67 0.00
N PRO A 405 12.04 -4.46 0.62
CA PRO A 405 10.93 -3.90 1.37
C PRO A 405 11.38 -3.06 2.57
N ALA A 406 12.49 -3.42 3.22
CA ALA A 406 13.03 -2.64 4.33
C ALA A 406 13.53 -1.26 3.87
N PHE A 407 14.27 -1.20 2.75
CA PHE A 407 14.72 0.07 2.18
C PHE A 407 13.56 0.90 1.62
N SER A 408 12.59 0.25 0.97
CA SER A 408 11.36 0.89 0.49
C SER A 408 10.58 1.52 1.65
N GLY A 409 10.40 0.81 2.77
CA GLY A 409 9.78 1.37 3.97
C GLY A 409 10.56 2.57 4.54
N ILE A 410 11.89 2.51 4.56
CA ILE A 410 12.70 3.67 4.99
C ILE A 410 12.54 4.86 4.04
N TYR A 411 12.43 4.63 2.73
CA TYR A 411 12.15 5.69 1.76
C TYR A 411 10.76 6.30 2.00
N HIS A 412 9.74 5.45 2.14
CA HIS A 412 8.36 5.91 2.32
C HIS A 412 8.11 6.61 3.65
N ALA A 413 9.01 6.45 4.62
CA ALA A 413 8.99 7.25 5.85
C ALA A 413 9.17 8.76 5.62
N PHE A 414 9.69 9.17 4.46
CA PHE A 414 9.90 10.58 4.08
C PHE A 414 8.90 11.06 3.01
N THR A 415 7.91 10.23 2.67
CA THR A 415 6.92 10.53 1.65
C THR A 415 5.51 10.47 2.24
N GLU A 416 4.59 11.21 1.66
CA GLU A 416 3.18 10.88 1.77
C GLU A 416 2.91 9.75 0.78
N TRP A 417 2.66 8.56 1.32
CA TRP A 417 2.44 7.37 0.53
C TRP A 417 1.23 6.61 1.04
N SER A 418 0.33 6.29 0.12
CA SER A 418 -0.78 5.37 0.30
C SER A 418 -0.92 4.56 -1.00
N PRO A 419 -1.31 3.28 -0.94
CA PRO A 419 -1.61 2.51 -2.13
C PRO A 419 -2.66 3.21 -2.99
N GLY A 420 -2.37 3.40 -4.28
CA GLY A 420 -3.27 4.03 -5.24
C GLY A 420 -3.29 5.56 -5.25
N ILE A 421 -2.35 6.22 -4.54
CA ILE A 421 -2.17 7.68 -4.57
C ILE A 421 -0.72 7.99 -4.99
N GLU A 422 -0.51 9.09 -5.71
CA GLU A 422 0.83 9.55 -6.06
C GLU A 422 1.70 9.75 -4.81
N THR A 423 2.97 9.35 -4.89
CA THR A 423 3.88 9.41 -3.75
C THR A 423 4.55 10.78 -3.69
N THR A 424 4.15 11.67 -2.79
CA THR A 424 4.78 13.00 -2.68
C THR A 424 5.91 13.00 -1.65
N TRP A 425 6.99 13.73 -1.92
CA TRP A 425 8.09 13.86 -0.97
C TRP A 425 7.81 14.96 0.06
N VAL A 426 7.61 14.57 1.32
CA VAL A 426 7.30 15.50 2.44
C VAL A 426 8.47 15.66 3.41
N GLY A 427 9.61 14.99 3.17
CA GLY A 427 10.80 15.12 4.00
C GLY A 427 10.55 14.61 5.42
N PHE A 428 10.65 15.50 6.42
CA PHE A 428 10.56 15.12 7.84
C PHE A 428 9.17 15.30 8.46
N ASP A 429 8.17 15.69 7.68
CA ASP A 429 6.84 16.06 8.21
C ASP A 429 6.17 14.87 8.92
N GLN A 430 6.27 13.65 8.37
CA GLN A 430 5.78 12.43 9.04
C GLN A 430 6.39 12.22 10.44
N PHE A 431 7.68 12.55 10.61
CA PHE A 431 8.37 12.42 11.90
C PHE A 431 7.97 13.54 12.87
N ARG A 432 7.63 14.72 12.36
CA ARG A 432 7.10 15.82 13.16
C ARG A 432 5.72 15.46 13.70
N ASP A 433 4.83 14.97 12.83
CA ASP A 433 3.48 14.55 13.21
C ASP A 433 3.52 13.40 14.22
N LEU A 434 4.46 12.46 14.03
CA LEU A 434 4.72 11.40 15.00
C LEU A 434 5.19 11.95 16.35
N GLY A 435 6.03 12.99 16.34
CA GLY A 435 6.53 13.68 17.52
C GLY A 435 5.41 14.37 18.32
N ASP A 436 4.38 14.87 17.63
CA ASP A 436 3.21 15.51 18.25
C ASP A 436 2.10 14.50 18.64
N ASN A 437 2.22 13.23 18.23
CA ASN A 437 1.23 12.20 18.51
C ASN A 437 1.27 11.70 19.97
N ARG A 438 0.21 12.03 20.73
CA ARG A 438 0.04 11.63 22.13
C ARG A 438 -0.01 10.11 22.33
N TYR A 439 -0.61 9.35 21.40
CA TYR A 439 -0.73 7.89 21.51
C TYR A 439 0.62 7.21 21.34
N PHE A 440 1.48 7.75 20.47
CA PHE A 440 2.85 7.24 20.29
C PHE A 440 3.66 7.35 21.59
N TRP A 441 3.64 8.51 22.25
CA TRP A 441 4.36 8.71 23.51
C TRP A 441 3.78 7.92 24.68
N ALA A 442 2.46 7.82 24.78
CA ALA A 442 1.82 6.92 25.74
C ALA A 442 2.26 5.47 25.50
N GLY A 443 2.33 5.08 24.22
CA GLY A 443 2.76 3.75 23.82
C GLY A 443 4.21 3.43 24.16
N ILE A 444 5.12 4.42 24.10
CA ILE A 444 6.52 4.24 24.55
C ILE A 444 6.58 3.86 26.02
N GLY A 445 5.77 4.50 26.88
CA GLY A 445 5.72 4.18 28.31
C GLY A 445 5.34 2.71 28.56
N ASN A 446 4.28 2.25 27.89
CA ASN A 446 3.84 0.86 27.95
C ASN A 446 4.89 -0.10 27.38
N LEU A 447 5.52 0.27 26.26
CA LEU A 447 6.58 -0.52 25.65
C LEU A 447 7.77 -0.73 26.60
N LEU A 448 8.18 0.29 27.37
CA LEU A 448 9.24 0.16 28.37
C LEU A 448 8.87 -0.82 29.49
N ILE A 449 7.60 -0.83 29.93
CA ILE A 449 7.10 -1.82 30.89
C ILE A 449 7.21 -3.23 30.30
N LEU A 450 6.80 -3.41 29.05
CA LEU A 450 6.90 -4.70 28.35
C LEU A 450 8.35 -5.16 28.18
N ILE A 451 9.27 -4.26 27.83
CA ILE A 451 10.71 -4.58 27.70
C ILE A 451 11.28 -5.02 29.05
N GLY A 452 11.03 -4.24 30.11
CA GLY A 452 11.53 -4.56 31.45
C GLY A 452 11.00 -5.90 31.96
N THR A 453 9.69 -6.14 31.82
CA THR A 453 9.07 -7.41 32.19
C THR A 453 9.51 -8.57 31.29
N GLY A 454 9.75 -8.33 30.00
CA GLY A 454 10.31 -9.31 29.07
C GLY A 454 11.68 -9.83 29.49
N PHE A 455 12.57 -8.95 29.95
CA PHE A 455 13.86 -9.37 30.51
C PHE A 455 13.71 -10.14 31.83
N LEU A 456 12.79 -9.73 32.70
CA LEU A 456 12.51 -10.49 33.93
C LEU A 456 11.97 -11.88 33.63
N LYS A 457 11.12 -12.03 32.61
CA LYS A 457 10.59 -13.33 32.18
C LYS A 457 11.67 -14.30 31.73
N LEU A 458 12.82 -13.84 31.22
CA LEU A 458 13.95 -14.71 30.85
C LEU A 458 14.58 -15.45 32.04
N LEU A 459 14.37 -14.98 33.28
CA LEU A 459 14.83 -15.66 34.48
C LEU A 459 14.12 -17.00 34.68
N ILE A 460 12.88 -17.15 34.21
CA ILE A 460 12.10 -18.37 34.40
C ILE A 460 12.61 -19.56 33.56
N PRO A 461 12.79 -19.46 32.23
CA PRO A 461 13.38 -20.56 31.46
C PRO A 461 14.81 -20.89 31.91
N LEU A 462 15.58 -19.92 32.41
CA LEU A 462 16.88 -20.19 33.03
C LEU A 462 16.72 -21.02 34.32
N ALA A 463 15.82 -20.62 35.22
CA ALA A 463 15.55 -21.36 36.45
C ALA A 463 15.06 -22.79 36.16
N VAL A 464 14.17 -22.95 35.18
CA VAL A 464 13.69 -24.28 34.77
C VAL A 464 14.82 -25.10 34.10
N ALA A 465 15.68 -24.48 33.30
CA ALA A 465 16.86 -25.17 32.73
C ALA A 465 17.77 -25.73 33.83
N GLU A 466 18.07 -24.91 34.84
CA GLU A 466 18.83 -25.31 36.02
C GLU A 466 18.14 -26.44 36.79
N MET A 467 16.82 -26.34 37.01
CA MET A 467 16.07 -27.40 37.68
C MET A 467 16.16 -28.73 36.93
N ILE A 468 16.00 -28.72 35.61
CA ILE A 468 16.09 -29.94 34.78
C ILE A 468 17.52 -30.48 34.78
N PHE A 469 18.53 -29.62 34.69
CA PHE A 469 19.94 -30.01 34.72
C PHE A 469 20.31 -30.75 36.02
N HIS A 470 19.68 -30.39 37.14
CA HIS A 470 19.90 -31.03 38.43
C HIS A 470 19.10 -32.33 38.67
N VAL A 471 18.25 -32.74 37.73
CA VAL A 471 17.49 -33.99 37.87
C VAL A 471 18.43 -35.19 37.73
N ARG A 472 18.61 -35.94 38.82
CA ARG A 472 19.49 -37.12 38.87
C ARG A 472 19.17 -38.18 37.82
N SER A 473 17.90 -38.35 37.47
CA SER A 473 17.47 -39.35 36.49
C SER A 473 17.42 -38.75 35.09
N SER A 474 18.29 -39.21 34.19
CA SER A 474 18.35 -38.76 32.80
C SER A 474 17.02 -38.93 32.06
N ARG A 475 16.27 -40.00 32.34
CA ARG A 475 14.94 -40.24 31.76
C ARG A 475 13.92 -39.19 32.22
N VAL A 476 13.95 -38.82 33.50
CA VAL A 476 13.02 -37.83 34.06
C VAL A 476 13.37 -36.43 33.56
N GLY A 477 14.66 -36.08 33.50
CA GLY A 477 15.12 -34.81 32.91
C GLY A 477 14.69 -34.69 31.44
N TYR A 478 14.85 -35.77 30.66
CA TYR A 478 14.37 -35.83 29.28
C TYR A 478 12.84 -35.67 29.17
N ALA A 479 12.08 -36.32 30.06
CA ALA A 479 10.63 -36.20 30.09
C ALA A 479 10.18 -34.75 30.38
N PHE A 480 10.75 -34.10 31.41
CA PHE A 480 10.44 -32.70 31.72
C PHE A 480 10.80 -31.76 30.58
N ARG A 481 11.99 -31.92 29.98
CA ARG A 481 12.39 -31.15 28.79
C ARG A 481 11.37 -31.31 27.66
N THR A 482 10.91 -32.54 27.41
CA THR A 482 9.92 -32.83 26.36
C THR A 482 8.58 -32.18 26.66
N LEU A 483 8.09 -32.26 27.90
CA LEU A 483 6.83 -31.65 28.32
C LEU A 483 6.83 -30.12 28.15
N PHE A 484 7.92 -29.44 28.53
CA PHE A 484 8.03 -27.98 28.36
C PHE A 484 8.20 -27.54 26.89
N VAL A 485 8.68 -28.43 26.01
CA VAL A 485 8.78 -28.14 24.57
C VAL A 485 7.46 -28.39 23.86
N LEU A 486 6.63 -29.31 24.35
CA LEU A 486 5.36 -29.71 23.72
C LEU A 486 4.40 -28.53 23.48
N GLN A 487 4.43 -27.50 24.33
CA GLN A 487 3.61 -26.29 24.17
C GLN A 487 3.90 -25.49 22.89
N VAL A 488 5.07 -25.65 22.25
CA VAL A 488 5.41 -24.96 20.99
C VAL A 488 4.47 -25.35 19.84
N ILE A 489 3.80 -26.50 19.97
CA ILE A 489 2.79 -26.96 19.01
C ILE A 489 1.55 -26.06 19.01
N VAL A 490 1.26 -25.38 20.13
CA VAL A 490 0.09 -24.50 20.25
C VAL A 490 0.38 -23.16 19.56
N PRO A 491 -0.44 -22.73 18.57
CA PRO A 491 -0.28 -21.42 17.94
C PRO A 491 -0.41 -20.29 18.95
N GLY A 492 0.43 -19.25 18.83
CA GLY A 492 0.46 -18.12 19.77
C GLY A 492 -0.90 -17.42 19.92
N VAL A 493 -1.62 -17.22 18.80
CA VAL A 493 -2.97 -16.61 18.79
C VAL A 493 -3.96 -17.40 19.65
N VAL A 494 -3.93 -18.74 19.58
CA VAL A 494 -4.80 -19.60 20.41
C VAL A 494 -4.47 -19.41 21.88
N GLY A 495 -3.18 -19.31 22.22
CA GLY A 495 -2.73 -19.00 23.58
C GLY A 495 -3.33 -17.69 24.09
N VAL A 496 -3.27 -16.62 23.29
CA VAL A 496 -3.84 -15.31 23.66
C VAL A 496 -5.36 -15.41 23.86
N LEU A 497 -6.09 -16.05 22.95
CA LEU A 497 -7.55 -16.20 23.05
C LEU A 497 -7.97 -17.05 24.27
N LEU A 498 -7.19 -18.06 24.64
CA LEU A 498 -7.41 -18.80 25.89
C LEU A 498 -7.25 -17.89 27.11
N TRP A 499 -6.26 -17.00 27.12
CA TRP A 499 -6.09 -16.02 28.19
C TRP A 499 -7.21 -14.98 28.24
N VAL A 500 -7.75 -14.56 27.09
CA VAL A 500 -8.96 -13.71 27.05
C VAL A 500 -10.12 -14.40 27.77
N ASN A 501 -10.33 -15.71 27.55
CA ASN A 501 -11.36 -16.47 28.27
C ASN A 501 -11.04 -16.60 29.78
N VAL A 502 -9.78 -16.77 30.16
CA VAL A 502 -9.36 -16.81 31.58
C VAL A 502 -9.69 -15.49 32.28
N TYR A 503 -9.54 -14.37 31.57
CA TYR A 503 -9.81 -13.02 32.07
C TYR A 503 -11.25 -12.55 31.88
N ASP A 504 -12.16 -13.39 31.37
CA ASP A 504 -13.56 -13.02 31.23
C ASP A 504 -14.13 -12.56 32.59
N PRO A 505 -14.74 -11.36 32.67
CA PRO A 505 -15.16 -10.80 33.94
C PRO A 505 -16.30 -11.59 34.59
N ASN A 506 -17.12 -12.30 33.81
CA ASN A 506 -18.33 -12.97 34.25
C ASN A 506 -18.10 -14.46 34.53
N ILE A 507 -17.41 -15.13 33.62
CA ILE A 507 -17.22 -16.60 33.63
C ILE A 507 -15.74 -17.01 33.60
N GLY A 508 -14.82 -16.06 33.72
CA GLY A 508 -13.39 -16.32 33.59
C GLY A 508 -12.80 -17.07 34.78
N LEU A 509 -11.87 -17.96 34.47
CA LEU A 509 -11.18 -18.80 35.46
C LEU A 509 -10.46 -17.96 36.52
N ALA A 510 -9.89 -16.80 36.16
CA ALA A 510 -9.17 -15.95 37.10
C ALA A 510 -10.07 -15.46 38.25
N ASN A 511 -11.27 -14.96 37.93
CA ASN A 511 -12.22 -14.50 38.94
C ASN A 511 -12.82 -15.68 39.71
N GLN A 512 -13.13 -16.80 39.05
CA GLN A 512 -13.65 -18.00 39.71
C GLN A 512 -12.68 -18.57 40.76
N VAL A 513 -11.38 -18.60 40.46
CA VAL A 513 -10.35 -19.05 41.42
C VAL A 513 -10.28 -18.10 42.61
N LEU A 514 -10.32 -16.78 42.39
CA LEU A 514 -10.34 -15.81 43.48
C LEU A 514 -11.58 -15.96 44.37
N GLN A 515 -12.76 -16.13 43.77
CA GLN A 515 -14.01 -16.36 44.50
C GLN A 515 -13.96 -17.67 45.29
N ALA A 516 -13.43 -18.75 44.70
CA ALA A 516 -13.26 -20.03 45.39
C ALA A 516 -12.30 -19.95 46.58
N MET A 517 -11.33 -19.02 46.53
CA MET A 517 -10.41 -18.73 47.63
C MET A 517 -10.96 -17.71 48.65
N GLY A 518 -12.18 -17.19 48.47
CA GLY A 518 -12.78 -16.17 49.33
C GLY A 518 -12.19 -14.77 49.16
N LEU A 519 -11.59 -14.49 48.00
CA LEU A 519 -10.94 -13.23 47.65
C LEU A 519 -11.79 -12.40 46.67
N ASP A 520 -13.11 -12.36 46.88
CA ASP A 520 -14.07 -11.68 46.01
C ASP A 520 -13.72 -10.20 45.76
N GLY A 521 -13.17 -9.51 46.78
CA GLY A 521 -12.75 -8.11 46.67
C GLY A 521 -11.57 -7.85 45.71
N LEU A 522 -10.87 -8.89 45.26
CA LEU A 522 -9.81 -8.77 44.25
C LEU A 522 -10.31 -9.03 42.82
N THR A 523 -11.51 -9.60 42.66
CA THR A 523 -12.12 -9.84 41.36
C THR A 523 -12.35 -8.52 40.63
N ARG A 524 -12.11 -8.51 39.32
CA ARG A 524 -12.16 -7.30 38.51
C ARG A 524 -12.26 -7.62 37.03
N SER A 525 -12.49 -6.58 36.23
CA SER A 525 -12.33 -6.65 34.78
C SER A 525 -10.85 -6.49 34.41
N TRP A 526 -10.12 -7.61 34.36
CA TRP A 526 -8.66 -7.63 34.20
C TRP A 526 -8.15 -6.85 32.97
N LEU A 527 -8.77 -7.08 31.81
CA LEU A 527 -8.43 -6.41 30.55
C LEU A 527 -9.22 -5.11 30.33
N GLY A 528 -10.33 -4.91 31.06
CA GLY A 528 -11.22 -3.77 30.88
C GLY A 528 -10.95 -2.59 31.83
N ASP A 529 -9.99 -2.72 32.75
CA ASP A 529 -9.54 -1.65 33.66
C ASP A 529 -8.14 -1.16 33.26
N ALA A 530 -7.96 0.16 33.17
CA ALA A 530 -6.72 0.79 32.73
C ALA A 530 -5.53 0.48 33.65
N ASP A 531 -5.76 0.29 34.95
CA ASP A 531 -4.70 0.04 35.92
C ASP A 531 -4.20 -1.42 35.87
N THR A 532 -5.01 -2.36 35.36
CA THR A 532 -4.67 -3.78 35.33
C THR A 532 -4.40 -4.34 33.95
N ALA A 533 -4.92 -3.72 32.88
CA ALA A 533 -4.87 -4.28 31.54
C ALA A 533 -3.46 -4.64 31.07
N ILE A 534 -2.47 -3.73 31.22
CA ILE A 534 -1.09 -4.01 30.81
C ILE A 534 -0.45 -5.11 31.64
N TRP A 535 -0.75 -5.19 32.93
CA TRP A 535 -0.24 -6.23 33.82
C TRP A 535 -0.89 -7.58 33.54
N SER A 536 -2.15 -7.61 33.14
CA SER A 536 -2.84 -8.80 32.67
C SER A 536 -2.21 -9.33 31.38
N ILE A 537 -1.83 -8.46 30.44
CA ILE A 537 -1.06 -8.81 29.23
C ILE A 537 0.32 -9.33 29.60
N VAL A 538 1.05 -8.64 30.50
CA VAL A 538 2.33 -9.14 31.02
C VAL A 538 2.15 -10.52 31.65
N PHE A 539 1.04 -10.76 32.34
CA PHE A 539 0.80 -12.02 33.02
C PHE A 539 0.46 -13.19 32.09
N MET A 540 0.03 -12.91 30.86
CA MET A 540 -0.25 -13.94 29.88
C MET A 540 0.96 -14.84 29.62
N GLY A 541 0.68 -16.13 29.49
CA GLY A 541 1.69 -17.16 29.32
C GLY A 541 2.38 -17.59 30.61
N PHE A 542 1.94 -17.13 31.79
CA PHE A 542 2.44 -17.62 33.08
C PHE A 542 2.43 -19.16 33.10
N PRO A 543 3.53 -19.84 33.51
CA PRO A 543 4.72 -19.31 34.18
C PRO A 543 5.87 -18.81 33.27
N TRP A 544 5.61 -18.48 31.99
CA TRP A 544 6.56 -17.91 31.02
C TRP A 544 7.77 -18.78 30.69
N VAL A 545 7.60 -20.10 30.72
CA VAL A 545 8.65 -21.03 30.29
C VAL A 545 8.73 -21.02 28.77
N SER A 546 9.59 -20.19 28.19
CA SER A 546 9.87 -20.24 26.75
C SER A 546 10.68 -21.48 26.40
N ALA A 547 10.12 -22.39 25.60
CA ALA A 547 10.80 -23.61 25.18
C ALA A 547 12.11 -23.32 24.43
N PHE A 548 12.13 -22.28 23.59
CA PHE A 548 13.33 -21.88 22.86
C PHE A 548 14.44 -21.40 23.80
N ALA A 549 14.12 -20.50 24.73
CA ALA A 549 15.07 -20.02 25.73
C ALA A 549 15.55 -21.15 26.66
N LEU A 550 14.63 -22.02 27.08
CA LEU A 550 14.91 -23.20 27.90
C LEU A 550 15.95 -24.10 27.22
N LEU A 551 15.78 -24.41 25.93
CA LEU A 551 16.70 -25.26 25.20
C LEU A 551 18.09 -24.62 25.01
N ILE A 552 18.14 -23.31 24.80
CA ILE A 552 19.41 -22.57 24.69
C ILE A 552 20.15 -22.59 26.03
N PHE A 553 19.49 -22.28 27.14
CA PHE A 553 20.11 -22.32 28.46
C PHE A 553 20.53 -23.74 28.85
N TYR A 554 19.63 -24.72 28.67
CA TYR A 554 19.92 -26.11 28.99
C TYR A 554 21.06 -26.68 28.14
N GLY A 555 21.10 -26.36 26.84
CA GLY A 555 22.21 -26.73 25.96
C GLY A 555 23.53 -26.09 26.39
N GLY A 556 23.48 -24.83 26.83
CA GLY A 556 24.63 -24.13 27.42
C GLY A 556 25.14 -24.82 28.68
N LEU A 557 24.25 -25.20 29.60
CA LEU A 557 24.62 -25.90 30.85
C LEU A 557 25.29 -27.25 30.59
N ILE A 558 24.76 -28.04 29.65
CA ILE A 558 25.37 -29.33 29.27
C ILE A 558 26.75 -29.14 28.63
N SER A 559 27.00 -28.02 27.97
CA SER A 559 28.30 -27.76 27.32
C SER A 559 29.42 -27.41 28.30
N ILE A 560 29.09 -27.10 29.56
CA ILE A 560 30.09 -26.80 30.60
C ILE A 560 30.82 -28.10 30.98
N PRO A 561 32.16 -28.13 30.95
CA PRO A 561 32.93 -29.31 31.33
C PRO A 561 32.59 -29.80 32.76
N SER A 562 32.39 -31.11 32.91
CA SER A 562 32.03 -31.70 34.21
C SER A 562 33.08 -31.49 35.29
N GLU A 563 34.35 -31.34 34.89
CA GLU A 563 35.51 -31.09 35.77
C GLU A 563 35.33 -29.82 36.62
N LEU A 564 34.67 -28.78 36.08
CA LEU A 564 34.37 -27.55 36.81
C LEU A 564 33.34 -27.79 37.93
N PHE A 565 32.36 -28.67 37.67
CA PHE A 565 31.35 -29.03 38.66
C PHE A 565 31.94 -29.93 39.75
N ASP A 566 32.79 -30.89 39.40
CA ASP A 566 33.47 -31.77 40.35
C ASP A 566 34.42 -30.96 41.26
N SER A 567 35.17 -30.02 40.68
CA SER A 567 36.05 -29.12 41.44
C SER A 567 35.25 -28.22 42.40
N ALA A 568 34.15 -27.65 41.94
CA ALA A 568 33.27 -26.83 42.78
C ALA A 568 32.63 -27.63 43.93
N ALA A 569 32.30 -28.91 43.69
CA ALA A 569 31.79 -29.80 44.72
C ALA A 569 32.86 -30.14 45.77
N LEU A 570 34.11 -30.35 45.36
CA LEU A 570 35.25 -30.53 46.27
C LEU A 570 35.52 -29.28 47.11
N ASP A 571 35.35 -28.08 46.54
CA ASP A 571 35.48 -26.78 47.23
C ASP A 571 34.27 -26.43 48.12
N GLY A 572 33.27 -27.30 48.22
CA GLY A 572 32.08 -27.10 49.06
C GLY A 572 31.14 -26.00 48.58
N ALA A 573 31.15 -25.68 47.28
CA ALA A 573 30.25 -24.69 46.71
C ALA A 573 28.78 -25.15 46.78
N SER A 574 27.91 -24.34 47.37
CA SER A 574 26.46 -24.58 47.36
C SER A 574 25.87 -24.37 45.97
N THR A 575 24.70 -24.95 45.68
CA THR A 575 24.02 -24.82 44.37
C THR A 575 23.82 -23.38 43.94
N LEU A 576 23.36 -22.49 44.84
CA LEU A 576 23.22 -21.07 44.53
C LEU A 576 24.56 -20.41 44.22
N ARG A 577 25.61 -20.73 45.00
CA ARG A 577 26.96 -20.20 44.78
C ARG A 577 27.54 -20.68 43.45
N ARG A 578 27.21 -21.91 43.04
CA ARG A 578 27.57 -22.48 41.73
C ARG A 578 26.84 -21.77 40.60
N ILE A 579 25.54 -21.55 40.73
CA ILE A 579 24.73 -20.85 39.71
C ILE A 579 25.30 -19.45 39.43
N PHE A 580 25.56 -18.67 40.46
CA PHE A 580 26.03 -17.28 40.26
C PHE A 580 27.51 -17.16 39.87
N ASN A 581 28.38 -18.09 40.30
CA ASN A 581 29.83 -17.97 40.07
C ASN A 581 30.37 -18.85 38.93
N ILE A 582 29.63 -19.86 38.49
CA ILE A 582 30.05 -20.79 37.42
C ILE A 582 29.02 -20.78 36.30
N ASP A 583 27.76 -21.12 36.60
CA ASP A 583 26.76 -21.37 35.55
C ASP A 583 26.43 -20.07 34.79
N LEU A 584 26.05 -19.01 35.49
CA LEU A 584 25.68 -17.72 34.89
C LEU A 584 26.84 -17.03 34.12
N PRO A 585 28.09 -16.96 34.64
CA PRO A 585 29.22 -16.40 33.88
C PRO A 585 29.55 -17.19 32.61
N LEU A 586 29.41 -18.52 32.62
CA LEU A 586 29.65 -19.35 31.44
C LEU A 586 28.48 -19.32 30.45
N LEU A 587 27.26 -19.04 30.94
CA LEU A 587 26.07 -18.83 30.12
C LEU A 587 25.92 -17.40 29.57
N LEU A 588 26.86 -16.48 29.84
CA LEU A 588 26.74 -15.07 29.43
C LEU A 588 26.51 -14.91 27.91
N ALA A 589 27.07 -15.79 27.08
CA ALA A 589 26.84 -15.75 25.63
C ALA A 589 25.38 -16.06 25.27
N GLN A 590 24.78 -17.05 25.92
CA GLN A 590 23.38 -17.45 25.77
C GLN A 590 22.44 -16.39 26.33
N VAL A 591 22.75 -15.83 27.51
CA VAL A 591 22.00 -14.72 28.11
C VAL A 591 22.00 -13.52 27.18
N ARG A 592 23.16 -13.13 26.63
CA ARG A 592 23.29 -12.03 25.65
C ARG A 592 22.41 -12.25 24.43
N LEU A 593 22.49 -13.44 23.83
CA LEU A 593 21.68 -13.79 22.68
C LEU A 593 20.18 -13.64 22.98
N LEU A 594 19.73 -14.20 24.10
CA LEU A 594 18.32 -14.16 24.49
C LEU A 594 17.85 -12.76 24.85
N LEU A 595 18.68 -11.93 25.49
CA LEU A 595 18.36 -10.53 25.75
C LEU A 595 18.13 -9.76 24.44
N ILE A 596 18.97 -9.96 23.42
CA ILE A 596 18.80 -9.32 22.11
C ILE A 596 17.50 -9.78 21.45
N LEU A 597 17.28 -11.09 21.38
CA LEU A 597 16.08 -11.65 20.74
C LEU A 597 14.80 -11.24 21.45
N THR A 598 14.78 -11.27 22.78
CA THR A 598 13.64 -10.81 23.58
C THR A 598 13.39 -9.32 23.41
N PHE A 599 14.45 -8.49 23.33
CA PHE A 599 14.29 -7.07 23.07
C PHE A 599 13.64 -6.82 21.69
N ILE A 600 14.15 -7.46 20.63
CA ILE A 600 13.59 -7.35 19.27
C ILE A 600 12.12 -7.78 19.27
N ALA A 601 11.82 -8.96 19.82
CA ALA A 601 10.48 -9.51 19.85
C ALA A 601 9.51 -8.60 20.62
N THR A 602 9.93 -8.06 21.76
CA THR A 602 9.06 -7.19 22.59
C THR A 602 8.76 -5.85 21.90
N VAL A 603 9.74 -5.26 21.20
CA VAL A 603 9.54 -4.02 20.45
C VAL A 603 8.60 -4.21 19.25
N GLN A 604 8.61 -5.40 18.65
CA GLN A 604 7.74 -5.75 17.51
C GLN A 604 6.37 -6.28 17.92
N GLU A 605 6.15 -6.57 19.20
CA GLU A 605 4.90 -7.19 19.68
C GLU A 605 3.73 -6.21 19.51
N PHE A 606 2.77 -6.60 18.68
CA PHE A 606 1.48 -5.90 18.55
C PHE A 606 0.29 -6.86 18.61
N ALA A 607 0.47 -8.11 18.19
CA ALA A 607 -0.61 -9.07 17.98
C ALA A 607 -1.34 -9.41 19.27
N ALA A 608 -0.62 -9.68 20.36
CA ALA A 608 -1.26 -9.98 21.65
C ALA A 608 -2.06 -8.78 22.18
N ILE A 609 -1.57 -7.56 21.98
CA ILE A 609 -2.25 -6.33 22.42
C ILE A 609 -3.48 -6.08 21.56
N PHE A 610 -3.36 -6.22 20.24
CA PHE A 610 -4.46 -6.09 19.30
C PHE A 610 -5.60 -7.07 19.59
N LEU A 611 -5.27 -8.35 19.80
CA LEU A 611 -6.25 -9.42 20.03
C LEU A 611 -6.95 -9.34 21.39
N THR A 612 -6.41 -8.58 22.34
CA THR A 612 -6.92 -8.53 23.71
C THR A 612 -7.70 -7.25 23.96
N THR A 613 -7.04 -6.11 23.83
CA THR A 613 -7.55 -4.80 24.26
C THR A 613 -7.61 -3.78 23.14
N GLY A 614 -6.94 -4.04 22.01
CA GLY A 614 -6.79 -3.05 20.94
C GLY A 614 -6.07 -1.77 21.38
N GLY A 615 -5.28 -1.83 22.45
CA GLY A 615 -4.57 -0.68 23.02
C GLY A 615 -5.31 0.08 24.12
N GLY A 616 -6.53 -0.36 24.49
CA GLY A 616 -7.33 0.24 25.57
C GLY A 616 -7.24 -0.48 26.93
N PRO A 617 -8.05 -0.04 27.93
CA PRO A 617 -8.91 1.15 27.92
C PRO A 617 -8.14 2.47 27.80
N GLY A 618 -8.63 3.41 26.98
CA GLY A 618 -7.86 4.62 26.64
C GLY A 618 -6.59 4.26 25.88
N SER A 619 -5.43 4.60 26.44
CA SER A 619 -4.10 4.25 25.89
C SER A 619 -3.27 3.36 26.82
N SER A 620 -3.91 2.66 27.77
CA SER A 620 -3.22 1.94 28.87
C SER A 620 -2.41 0.73 28.42
N THR A 621 -2.72 0.16 27.26
CA THR A 621 -1.99 -0.98 26.67
C THR A 621 -1.45 -0.66 25.28
N TYR A 622 -1.66 0.56 24.82
CA TYR A 622 -1.24 1.04 23.51
C TYR A 622 0.28 0.91 23.35
N VAL A 623 0.77 0.59 22.16
CA VAL A 623 2.22 0.48 21.87
C VAL A 623 2.52 1.00 20.46
N PRO A 624 3.76 1.45 20.17
CA PRO A 624 4.10 2.00 18.86
C PRO A 624 3.94 1.01 17.69
N SER A 625 4.17 -0.28 17.93
CA SER A 625 3.94 -1.35 16.95
C SER A 625 2.46 -1.51 16.58
N LEU A 626 1.56 -1.21 17.51
CA LEU A 626 0.11 -1.18 17.27
C LEU A 626 -0.29 0.09 16.50
N GLU A 627 0.29 1.24 16.83
CA GLU A 627 0.11 2.48 16.05
C GLU A 627 0.50 2.27 14.59
N LEU A 628 1.67 1.68 14.35
CA LEU A 628 2.13 1.34 13.00
C LEU A 628 1.08 0.53 12.24
N TYR A 629 0.54 -0.51 12.88
CA TYR A 629 -0.49 -1.35 12.28
C TYR A 629 -1.78 -0.57 11.98
N TYR A 630 -2.24 0.32 12.89
CA TYR A 630 -3.43 1.12 12.65
C TYR A 630 -3.22 2.20 11.58
N GLN A 631 -2.07 2.85 11.53
CA GLN A 631 -1.74 3.81 10.47
C GLN A 631 -1.82 3.14 9.09
N ALA A 632 -1.19 1.97 8.92
CA ALA A 632 -1.24 1.26 7.65
C ALA A 632 -2.63 0.69 7.31
N VAL A 633 -3.24 -0.05 8.25
CA VAL A 633 -4.40 -0.91 7.94
C VAL A 633 -5.75 -0.24 8.21
N ARG A 634 -5.84 0.65 9.21
CA ARG A 634 -7.10 1.34 9.54
C ARG A 634 -7.21 2.71 8.90
N PHE A 635 -6.10 3.46 8.87
CA PHE A 635 -6.07 4.83 8.41
C PHE A 635 -5.52 4.99 6.99
N ASN A 636 -5.10 3.88 6.35
CA ASN A 636 -4.49 3.85 5.02
C ASN A 636 -3.30 4.80 4.86
N ASN A 637 -2.68 5.25 5.95
CA ASN A 637 -1.55 6.17 5.96
C ASN A 637 -0.25 5.38 6.07
N PHE A 638 0.22 4.88 4.93
CA PHE A 638 1.41 4.05 4.90
C PHE A 638 2.71 4.84 5.03
N GLY A 639 2.71 6.13 4.68
CA GLY A 639 3.83 7.06 4.94
C GLY A 639 4.10 7.21 6.44
N ALA A 640 3.07 7.50 7.23
CA ALA A 640 3.18 7.58 8.69
C ALA A 640 3.55 6.22 9.31
N ALA A 641 2.95 5.11 8.83
CA ALA A 641 3.31 3.77 9.28
C ALA A 641 4.79 3.46 9.01
N SER A 642 5.29 3.86 7.84
CA SER A 642 6.69 3.71 7.44
C SER A 642 7.62 4.54 8.33
N ALA A 643 7.22 5.76 8.70
CA ALA A 643 7.95 6.60 9.65
C ALA A 643 8.05 5.96 11.04
N ILE A 644 6.96 5.42 11.57
CA ILE A 644 6.97 4.66 12.84
C ILE A 644 7.88 3.45 12.72
N GLY A 645 7.79 2.70 11.60
CA GLY A 645 8.65 1.55 11.32
C GLY A 645 10.14 1.90 11.30
N ALA A 646 10.50 3.04 10.69
CA ALA A 646 11.87 3.54 10.66
C ALA A 646 12.37 3.91 12.06
N VAL A 647 11.54 4.55 12.89
CA VAL A 647 11.88 4.85 14.29
C VAL A 647 12.08 3.57 15.10
N LEU A 648 11.16 2.60 14.98
CA LEU A 648 11.29 1.31 15.65
C LEU A 648 12.54 0.55 15.21
N PHE A 649 12.90 0.59 13.92
CA PHE A 649 14.15 0.03 13.42
C PHE A 649 15.37 0.67 14.10
N ILE A 650 15.41 2.00 14.21
CA ILE A 650 16.51 2.72 14.90
C ILE A 650 16.58 2.31 16.38
N VAL A 651 15.44 2.21 17.06
CA VAL A 651 15.37 1.77 18.47
C VAL A 651 15.90 0.34 18.62
N ILE A 652 15.48 -0.57 17.74
CA ILE A 652 15.95 -1.96 17.72
C ILE A 652 17.46 -2.02 17.48
N LEU A 653 17.96 -1.28 16.49
CA LEU A 653 19.37 -1.23 16.15
C LEU A 653 20.21 -0.67 17.30
N ALA A 654 19.78 0.46 17.87
CA ALA A 654 20.45 1.10 18.99
C ALA A 654 20.49 0.19 20.22
N GLY A 655 19.36 -0.40 20.61
CA GLY A 655 19.28 -1.33 21.72
C GLY A 655 20.14 -2.59 21.51
N THR A 656 20.18 -3.10 20.28
CA THR A 656 21.06 -4.22 19.90
C THR A 656 22.53 -3.86 20.02
N ILE A 657 22.95 -2.70 19.50
CA ILE A 657 24.34 -2.21 19.61
C ILE A 657 24.74 -2.00 21.07
N ILE A 658 23.85 -1.41 21.88
CA ILE A 658 24.07 -1.22 23.32
C ILE A 658 24.25 -2.58 24.00
N ASN A 659 23.35 -3.53 23.76
CA ASN A 659 23.46 -4.87 24.31
C ASN A 659 24.79 -5.54 23.92
N LEU A 660 25.16 -5.48 22.63
CA LEU A 660 26.42 -6.03 22.13
C LEU A 660 27.65 -5.33 22.75
N ARG A 661 27.57 -4.06 23.14
CA ARG A 661 28.69 -3.32 23.71
C ARG A 661 28.90 -3.61 25.20
N TYR A 662 27.82 -3.75 25.95
CA TYR A 662 27.87 -3.83 27.42
C TYR A 662 27.81 -5.27 27.95
N VAL A 663 27.18 -6.20 27.23
CA VAL A 663 27.12 -7.61 27.63
C VAL A 663 28.27 -8.36 26.94
N LYS A 664 29.43 -8.47 27.60
CA LYS A 664 30.60 -9.20 27.09
C LYS A 664 30.60 -10.64 27.59
N SER A 665 30.94 -11.61 26.73
CA SER A 665 31.06 -13.02 27.13
C SER A 665 32.49 -13.32 27.60
N SER A 666 32.66 -14.33 28.46
CA SER A 666 33.96 -14.81 28.96
C SER A 666 34.87 -15.34 27.84
N VAL A 667 34.30 -15.79 26.72
CA VAL A 667 35.04 -16.26 25.53
C VAL A 667 35.84 -15.12 24.86
N GLU A 668 35.38 -13.87 24.98
CA GLU A 668 36.09 -12.69 24.45
C GLU A 668 37.27 -12.24 25.34
N TYR A 669 37.44 -12.78 26.56
CA TYR A 669 38.59 -12.46 27.42
C TYR A 669 39.83 -13.35 27.15
N GLY A 670 39.68 -14.39 26.32
CA GLY A 670 40.74 -15.34 25.98
C GLY A 670 41.48 -15.08 24.66
N THR A 671 41.14 -13.99 23.95
CA THR A 671 41.78 -13.52 22.71
C THR A 671 42.15 -12.06 22.85
#